data_AF-A0A352FD98-F1
#
_entry.id   AF-A0A352FD98-F1
#
_cell.length_a   1.000
_cell.length_b   1.000
_cell.length_c   1.000
_cell.angle_alpha   90.00
_cell.angle_beta   90.00
_cell.angle_gamma   90.00
#
_symmetry.space_group_name_H-M   'P 1'
#
loop_
_entity.id
_entity.type
_entity.pdbx_description
1 polymer ?
#
loop_
_entity_poly.entity_id
_entity_poly.type
_entity_poly.pdbx_seq_one_letter_code
_entity_poly.pdbx_strand_id
1 'polypeptide(L)'
;MNDRNHLWNPLYPALFLLPGVFLISCSSNPGDTVIIKNSNFRYEIASDGKNLHFTDLATGVDYLDSKTITWCASTVKDGVQYTCTSIALKGKRIHLEFGSGKVTATVLLNTLTDRITGRVASVQGDPESLTFLNIPLTLEGMPYEPFAACVLSMNLFTHVRELPALQSHLWATCYKRFGLKGAEITLLGVPQEKILPVIRDVMTHANDVPYSDKGGAWALQQKEGFGSYLMNFGTLTEETVDEWIEMCRSLGFNQIDSHGGGGFFRFGDFELNAEKWPGGWDSFKRINDRLHAAGISSIFHTYAFFIDKNSGYVTPVPSEDLGYFSTFTLVEPFEEGDSVMVVKESTANISTTTGFFVRNSLSLKIGQELVEFRGVTLTPPYQFTGCRRGANGTRSSSFNPGEKVFHLREMFGRFVPGPETPLFREIAGRTAQIVSDYGFDGIYFDAIDGSDILDNGENAWYYGTKFIFEVAKQLKRPVGMEMSAMQHHWWHYRSRWQAWDRPVRGYKRFVDIHSAAIKSTRLFLAPTIKPNEYEHGLWRGHIPLITKYASVENGGLLLPLHMGWWGNQTWNPPQVEPTFPDDIEYLCCKMIGNNAGLSMLGGVDEKNLDANPLFRRLTAIIKQYEELRHQNYFSDPIRALLREPGKEFTLFQRENGEWNLRPVAYQKHKVAGTGHPSSHWIVRNDFGEQPVKLRIEPLMSVKPFNDPANVVIADFSEEKQFIQEGSAAGVSGGIISSSEKSMGGTSSGRFYASAPQSSSGEGMWIKMEKKFEPWLDISKNQALGVWVRGDGQGELLNLRIESPAHLSFGARGDHFIKIDFTGWKYFVLVEIESSEFSNYIWPDSGFYVYDSFRHSVQFNAVDKLQLWYNNLPAGGEVNCLIGSIKALPMVPETIQDPCLTLGGERIIFPVRMESGMYLEFRSATDCKLFGSKGEFLQEVPIEGKVPVLREGDNQISFECKGSGGVNARVQVTVIGEGNPLEDK
;
A
#
# COMPACT_ATOMS: atom_id res chain seq x y z
N MET A 1 -31.76 60.86 61.71
CA MET A 1 -30.72 61.78 62.20
C MET A 1 -30.16 62.49 60.97
N ASN A 2 -30.47 63.79 60.88
CA ASN A 2 -29.80 64.91 60.18
C ASN A 2 -28.84 64.61 59.03
N ASP A 3 -28.77 65.41 57.96
CA ASP A 3 -29.55 66.51 57.42
C ASP A 3 -28.81 66.88 56.12
N ARG A 4 -29.57 67.18 55.07
CA ARG A 4 -29.40 68.32 54.16
C ARG A 4 -27.99 68.75 53.71
N ASN A 5 -27.85 68.99 52.39
CA ASN A 5 -27.96 70.37 51.93
C ASN A 5 -28.26 70.51 50.44
N HIS A 6 -28.99 71.59 50.18
CA HIS A 6 -29.79 71.93 49.01
C HIS A 6 -29.11 73.03 48.17
N LEU A 7 -29.34 72.94 46.84
CA LEU A 7 -29.64 74.05 45.90
C LEU A 7 -28.46 75.02 45.61
N TRP A 8 -28.22 75.51 44.39
CA TRP A 8 -29.05 76.46 43.65
C TRP A 8 -28.79 76.46 42.12
N ASN A 9 -29.88 76.72 41.39
CA ASN A 9 -30.10 76.98 39.94
C ASN A 9 -29.71 78.45 39.57
N PRO A 10 -30.01 79.06 38.38
CA PRO A 10 -30.37 78.62 37.00
C PRO A 10 -29.65 79.47 35.87
N LEU A 11 -29.72 79.25 34.54
CA LEU A 11 -30.75 79.74 33.57
C LEU A 11 -30.31 79.46 32.09
N TYR A 12 -31.13 78.67 31.35
CA TYR A 12 -31.65 78.76 29.95
C TYR A 12 -30.76 78.99 28.68
N PRO A 13 -31.27 78.76 27.44
CA PRO A 13 -31.73 77.53 26.75
C PRO A 13 -30.91 77.30 25.43
N ALA A 14 -30.91 76.17 24.73
CA ALA A 14 -31.92 75.75 23.75
C ALA A 14 -31.45 74.50 22.98
N LEU A 15 -32.44 73.67 22.61
CA LEU A 15 -32.53 72.58 21.63
C LEU A 15 -31.32 72.26 20.72
N PHE A 16 -30.97 70.97 20.59
CA PHE A 16 -31.42 70.13 19.48
C PHE A 16 -31.17 68.62 19.77
N LEU A 17 -32.11 67.80 19.29
CA LEU A 17 -32.20 66.34 19.46
C LEU A 17 -31.04 65.56 18.81
N LEU A 18 -30.50 64.60 19.55
CA LEU A 18 -29.77 63.42 19.07
C LEU A 18 -30.19 62.23 19.97
N PRO A 19 -30.79 61.15 19.45
CA PRO A 19 -30.98 59.95 20.26
C PRO A 19 -29.61 59.31 20.47
N GLY A 20 -29.18 59.30 21.73
CA GLY A 20 -27.98 58.62 22.17
C GLY A 20 -28.04 57.14 21.82
N VAL A 21 -26.96 56.68 21.21
CA VAL A 21 -26.58 55.28 21.05
C VAL A 21 -26.60 54.63 22.44
N PHE A 22 -27.60 53.80 22.71
CA PHE A 22 -27.47 52.78 23.74
C PHE A 22 -26.42 51.78 23.23
N LEU A 23 -25.20 51.93 23.73
CA LEU A 23 -24.21 50.85 23.76
C LEU A 23 -24.80 49.71 24.59
N ILE A 24 -25.55 48.83 23.93
CA ILE A 24 -25.79 47.49 24.44
C ILE A 24 -24.45 46.76 24.27
N SER A 25 -23.62 46.91 25.29
CA SER A 25 -22.61 45.92 25.64
C SER A 25 -23.34 44.60 25.92
N CYS A 26 -23.58 43.80 24.89
CA CYS A 26 -23.77 42.37 25.07
C CYS A 26 -22.39 41.77 25.37
N SER A 27 -21.99 41.87 26.64
CA SER A 27 -21.06 40.92 27.23
C SER A 27 -21.69 39.53 27.08
N SER A 28 -21.07 38.66 26.29
CA SER A 28 -21.35 37.23 26.35
C SER A 28 -21.10 36.76 27.78
N ASN A 29 -22.09 36.11 28.40
CA ASN A 29 -21.84 35.39 29.64
C ASN A 29 -20.80 34.30 29.35
N PRO A 30 -19.66 34.24 30.07
CA PRO A 30 -18.79 33.07 30.06
C PRO A 30 -19.53 31.95 30.79
N GLY A 31 -20.22 31.09 30.04
CA GLY A 31 -21.02 29.99 30.61
C GLY A 31 -22.00 29.26 29.68
N ASP A 32 -22.32 29.80 28.50
CA ASP A 32 -23.29 29.15 27.61
C ASP A 32 -22.63 28.10 26.70
N THR A 33 -22.84 26.82 27.01
CA THR A 33 -22.48 25.68 26.16
C THR A 33 -23.42 25.57 24.96
N VAL A 34 -22.86 25.47 23.76
CA VAL A 34 -23.61 25.15 22.54
C VAL A 34 -23.83 23.64 22.47
N ILE A 35 -25.09 23.21 22.39
CA ILE A 35 -25.48 21.80 22.36
C ILE A 35 -26.10 21.46 21.01
N ILE A 36 -25.51 20.51 20.29
CA ILE A 36 -26.02 19.93 19.05
C ILE A 36 -26.36 18.47 19.35
N LYS A 37 -27.63 18.06 19.20
CA LYS A 37 -28.06 16.69 19.56
C LYS A 37 -29.17 16.17 18.66
N ASN A 38 -29.28 14.85 18.60
CA ASN A 38 -30.44 14.13 18.09
C ASN A 38 -30.91 13.10 19.13
N SER A 39 -31.55 11.99 18.71
CA SER A 39 -32.01 10.96 19.65
C SER A 39 -30.91 10.00 20.11
N ASN A 40 -29.76 9.96 19.42
CA ASN A 40 -28.69 8.99 19.65
C ASN A 40 -27.44 9.61 20.28
N PHE A 41 -27.09 10.85 19.93
CA PHE A 41 -25.87 11.50 20.46
C PHE A 41 -26.09 12.97 20.84
N ARG A 42 -25.18 13.47 21.68
CA ARG A 42 -25.08 14.87 22.09
C ARG A 42 -23.64 15.37 21.94
N TYR A 43 -23.46 16.45 21.18
CA TYR A 43 -22.20 17.15 21.00
C TYR A 43 -22.25 18.52 21.70
N GLU A 44 -21.30 18.76 22.60
CA GLU A 44 -21.25 19.95 23.45
C GLU A 44 -19.97 20.75 23.17
N ILE A 45 -20.13 22.06 22.97
CA ILE A 45 -19.07 22.97 22.57
C ILE A 45 -19.10 24.20 23.48
N ALA A 46 -17.95 24.61 24.00
CA ALA A 46 -17.84 25.86 24.75
C ALA A 46 -18.07 27.07 23.84
N SER A 47 -18.44 28.21 24.42
CA SER A 47 -18.66 29.45 23.67
C SER A 47 -17.43 29.95 22.89
N ASP A 48 -16.22 29.53 23.29
CA ASP A 48 -14.96 29.83 22.59
C ASP A 48 -14.60 28.79 21.51
N GLY A 49 -15.52 27.87 21.19
CA GLY A 49 -15.38 26.86 20.15
C GLY A 49 -14.64 25.59 20.57
N LYS A 50 -14.20 25.46 21.82
CA LYS A 50 -13.58 24.22 22.32
C LYS A 50 -14.59 23.07 22.37
N ASN A 51 -14.17 21.89 21.94
CA ASN A 51 -14.94 20.66 22.10
C ASN A 51 -15.00 20.28 23.59
N LEU A 52 -16.19 19.98 24.10
CA LEU A 52 -16.39 19.56 25.49
C LEU A 52 -16.73 18.08 25.61
N HIS A 53 -17.76 17.62 24.89
CA HIS A 53 -18.25 16.23 24.96
C HIS A 53 -18.84 15.77 23.63
N PHE A 54 -18.73 14.49 23.31
CA PHE A 54 -19.46 13.79 22.25
C PHE A 54 -20.06 12.50 22.83
N THR A 55 -21.25 12.60 23.41
CA THR A 55 -21.85 11.56 24.24
C THR A 55 -22.85 10.71 23.45
N ASP A 56 -22.70 9.38 23.55
CA ASP A 56 -23.77 8.43 23.21
C ASP A 56 -24.88 8.53 24.27
N LEU A 57 -26.08 8.92 23.86
CA LEU A 57 -27.21 9.12 24.76
C LEU A 57 -27.79 7.82 25.32
N ALA A 58 -27.55 6.68 24.67
CA ALA A 58 -28.05 5.39 25.13
C ALA A 58 -27.25 4.87 26.33
N THR A 59 -25.92 5.00 26.28
CA THR A 59 -25.02 4.49 27.31
C THR A 59 -24.50 5.55 28.28
N GLY A 60 -24.54 6.82 27.87
CA GLY A 60 -23.92 7.94 28.59
C GLY A 60 -22.40 8.02 28.42
N VAL A 61 -21.79 7.17 27.57
CA VAL A 61 -20.35 7.19 27.30
C VAL A 61 -20.00 8.42 26.48
N ASP A 62 -19.00 9.18 26.93
CA ASP A 62 -18.40 10.27 26.17
C ASP A 62 -17.25 9.74 25.32
N TYR A 63 -17.39 9.91 24.01
CA TYR A 63 -16.43 9.47 23.02
C TYR A 63 -15.49 10.58 22.54
N LEU A 64 -15.57 11.81 23.04
CA LEU A 64 -14.59 12.85 22.65
C LEU A 64 -13.18 12.49 23.14
N ASP A 65 -12.17 12.54 22.26
CA ASP A 65 -10.78 12.42 22.72
C ASP A 65 -10.34 13.70 23.44
N SER A 66 -10.31 13.63 24.77
CA SER A 66 -9.96 14.74 25.64
C SER A 66 -8.47 14.80 26.01
N LYS A 67 -7.59 13.99 25.39
CA LYS A 67 -6.14 14.02 25.67
C LYS A 67 -5.49 15.35 25.28
N THR A 68 -6.06 16.04 24.30
CA THR A 68 -5.62 17.37 23.86
C THR A 68 -6.84 18.29 23.68
N ILE A 69 -6.65 19.58 23.91
CA ILE A 69 -7.70 20.57 23.67
C ILE A 69 -7.89 20.69 22.16
N THR A 70 -9.13 20.52 21.70
CA THR A 70 -9.50 20.68 20.28
C THR A 70 -10.67 21.66 20.11
N TRP A 71 -10.78 22.24 18.92
CA TRP A 71 -11.81 23.21 18.57
C TRP A 71 -12.71 22.66 17.48
N CYS A 72 -14.01 22.95 17.55
CA CYS A 72 -15.03 22.47 16.62
C CYS A 72 -14.81 22.92 15.16
N ALA A 73 -14.10 24.02 14.96
CA ALA A 73 -13.87 24.64 13.66
C ALA A 73 -12.54 25.41 13.62
N SER A 74 -11.99 25.56 12.41
CA SER A 74 -10.82 26.38 12.13
C SER A 74 -10.86 26.96 10.71
N THR A 75 -10.03 27.94 10.42
CA THR A 75 -9.91 28.55 9.09
C THR A 75 -8.45 28.91 8.80
N VAL A 76 -8.05 28.86 7.53
CA VAL A 76 -6.75 29.39 7.08
C VAL A 76 -6.97 30.68 6.31
N LYS A 77 -6.23 31.71 6.67
CA LYS A 77 -6.23 33.00 5.98
C LYS A 77 -4.83 33.59 5.98
N ASP A 78 -4.36 34.00 4.81
CA ASP A 78 -3.02 34.55 4.59
C ASP A 78 -1.94 33.55 5.05
N GLY A 79 -2.16 32.25 4.79
CA GLY A 79 -1.31 31.15 5.26
C GLY A 79 -1.31 30.88 6.78
N VAL A 80 -2.11 31.62 7.56
CA VAL A 80 -2.19 31.47 9.02
C VAL A 80 -3.48 30.74 9.40
N GLN A 81 -3.35 29.69 10.22
CA GLN A 81 -4.49 28.97 10.78
C GLN A 81 -5.03 29.70 12.03
N TYR A 82 -6.34 29.92 12.06
CA TYR A 82 -7.09 30.45 13.19
C TYR A 82 -8.09 29.41 13.67
N THR A 83 -8.11 29.12 14.97
CA THR A 83 -9.18 28.34 15.59
C THR A 83 -10.43 29.21 15.80
N CYS A 84 -11.58 28.56 15.97
CA CYS A 84 -12.80 29.26 16.37
C CYS A 84 -12.56 29.98 17.71
N THR A 85 -13.01 31.23 17.80
CA THR A 85 -12.89 32.07 19.01
C THR A 85 -14.26 32.41 19.61
N SER A 86 -15.33 32.23 18.84
CA SER A 86 -16.71 32.46 19.29
C SER A 86 -17.66 31.57 18.49
N ILE A 87 -18.56 30.88 19.18
CA ILE A 87 -19.64 30.08 18.59
C ILE A 87 -20.97 30.42 19.26
N ALA A 88 -22.03 30.56 18.45
CA ALA A 88 -23.39 30.74 18.95
C ALA A 88 -24.41 30.00 18.08
N LEU A 89 -25.32 29.26 18.71
CA LEU A 89 -26.46 28.62 18.03
C LEU A 89 -27.69 29.54 18.14
N LYS A 90 -28.17 30.05 17.00
CA LYS A 90 -29.38 30.87 16.89
C LYS A 90 -30.42 30.18 16.01
N GLY A 91 -31.42 29.56 16.65
CA GLY A 91 -32.37 28.70 15.95
C GLY A 91 -31.65 27.51 15.32
N LYS A 92 -31.71 27.39 13.98
CA LYS A 92 -31.01 26.33 13.22
C LYS A 92 -29.62 26.75 12.71
N ARG A 93 -29.09 27.92 13.09
CA ARG A 93 -27.85 28.46 12.53
C ARG A 93 -26.75 28.50 13.58
N ILE A 94 -25.63 27.85 13.30
CA ILE A 94 -24.38 28.07 14.03
C ILE A 94 -23.69 29.29 13.41
N HIS A 95 -23.36 30.27 14.23
CA HIS A 95 -22.49 31.38 13.88
C HIS A 95 -21.10 31.11 14.46
N LEU A 96 -20.09 31.17 13.62
CA LEU A 96 -18.68 30.94 13.97
C LEU A 96 -17.89 32.21 13.70
N GLU A 97 -17.01 32.59 14.61
CA GLU A 97 -16.03 33.67 14.42
C GLU A 97 -14.62 33.16 14.67
N PHE A 98 -13.66 33.70 13.91
CA PHE A 98 -12.25 33.31 13.96
C PHE A 98 -11.35 34.54 14.02
N GLY A 99 -10.21 34.42 14.72
CA GLY A 99 -9.17 35.44 14.75
C GLY A 99 -9.66 36.81 15.19
N SER A 100 -10.54 36.87 16.20
CA SER A 100 -11.18 38.09 16.71
C SER A 100 -12.09 38.78 15.67
N GLY A 101 -12.86 38.01 14.91
CA GLY A 101 -13.85 38.52 13.94
C GLY A 101 -13.33 38.79 12.53
N LYS A 102 -12.08 38.40 12.23
CA LYS A 102 -11.47 38.53 10.89
C LYS A 102 -12.17 37.70 9.83
N VAL A 103 -12.71 36.56 10.24
CA VAL A 103 -13.49 35.63 9.41
C VAL A 103 -14.72 35.24 10.22
N THR A 104 -15.87 35.22 9.55
CA THR A 104 -17.11 34.71 10.14
C THR A 104 -17.76 33.71 9.20
N ALA A 105 -18.39 32.68 9.74
CA ALA A 105 -19.11 31.67 8.98
C ALA A 105 -20.47 31.38 9.62
N THR A 106 -21.44 30.99 8.79
CA THR A 106 -22.74 30.51 9.26
C THR A 106 -23.00 29.14 8.68
N VAL A 107 -23.27 28.16 9.54
CA VAL A 107 -23.65 26.80 9.16
C VAL A 107 -25.12 26.57 9.52
N LEU A 108 -25.92 26.19 8.54
CA LEU A 108 -27.32 25.81 8.72
C LEU A 108 -27.39 24.34 9.10
N LEU A 109 -27.99 24.06 10.25
CA LEU A 109 -28.24 22.71 10.75
C LEU A 109 -29.64 22.23 10.40
N ASN A 110 -29.77 20.95 10.09
CA ASN A 110 -31.04 20.25 10.13
C ASN A 110 -30.92 18.97 10.97
N THR A 111 -31.64 18.93 12.09
CA THR A 111 -31.65 17.78 12.99
C THR A 111 -32.77 16.82 12.59
N LEU A 112 -32.41 15.56 12.37
CA LEU A 112 -33.31 14.43 12.20
C LEU A 112 -33.15 13.47 13.38
N THR A 113 -33.96 12.42 13.46
CA THR A 113 -33.95 11.48 14.58
C THR A 113 -32.58 10.82 14.78
N ASP A 114 -31.94 10.40 13.70
CA ASP A 114 -30.74 9.55 13.67
C ASP A 114 -29.49 10.25 13.11
N ARG A 115 -29.63 11.48 12.58
CA ARG A 115 -28.55 12.25 11.96
C ARG A 115 -28.73 13.75 12.08
N ILE A 116 -27.66 14.49 11.80
CA ILE A 116 -27.68 15.96 11.71
C ILE A 116 -26.99 16.36 10.42
N THR A 117 -27.65 17.16 9.59
CA THR A 117 -26.99 17.75 8.41
C THR A 117 -26.49 19.15 8.73
N GLY A 118 -25.38 19.54 8.11
CA GLY A 118 -24.77 20.85 8.25
C GLY A 118 -24.38 21.41 6.89
N ARG A 119 -24.87 22.60 6.55
CA ARG A 119 -24.56 23.28 5.28
C ARG A 119 -24.01 24.68 5.50
N VAL A 120 -22.86 24.99 4.91
CA VAL A 120 -22.26 26.33 4.97
C VAL A 120 -23.13 27.32 4.20
N ALA A 121 -23.83 28.20 4.91
CA ALA A 121 -24.76 29.18 4.35
C ALA A 121 -24.04 30.45 3.86
N SER A 122 -23.01 30.89 4.59
CA SER A 122 -22.21 32.08 4.24
C SER A 122 -20.86 32.06 4.92
N VAL A 123 -19.85 32.64 4.27
CA VAL A 123 -18.52 32.91 4.83
C VAL A 123 -18.14 34.35 4.48
N GLN A 124 -17.59 35.09 5.44
CA GLN A 124 -17.09 36.45 5.28
C GLN A 124 -15.62 36.52 5.71
N GLY A 125 -14.87 37.49 5.17
CA GLY A 125 -13.44 37.67 5.50
C GLY A 125 -12.46 36.96 4.55
N ASP A 126 -12.98 36.30 3.51
CA ASP A 126 -12.25 35.69 2.39
C ASP A 126 -11.12 34.71 2.80
N PRO A 127 -11.42 33.66 3.60
CA PRO A 127 -10.43 32.66 3.96
C PRO A 127 -10.06 31.76 2.78
N GLU A 128 -8.88 31.15 2.85
CA GLU A 128 -8.41 30.11 1.93
C GLU A 128 -9.16 28.79 2.15
N SER A 129 -9.46 28.46 3.41
CA SER A 129 -10.22 27.26 3.79
C SER A 129 -11.05 27.48 5.06
N LEU A 130 -12.12 26.69 5.21
CA LEU A 130 -12.95 26.64 6.40
C LEU A 130 -13.21 25.18 6.78
N THR A 131 -12.61 24.76 7.89
CA THR A 131 -12.96 23.53 8.60
C THR A 131 -14.14 23.83 9.51
N PHE A 132 -15.31 23.30 9.21
CA PHE A 132 -16.56 23.58 9.92
C PHE A 132 -17.07 22.40 10.77
N LEU A 133 -16.33 21.29 10.79
CA LEU A 133 -16.51 20.17 11.70
C LEU A 133 -15.14 19.60 12.08
N ASN A 134 -14.89 19.42 13.37
CA ASN A 134 -13.68 18.78 13.89
C ASN A 134 -13.96 18.15 15.27
N ILE A 135 -14.18 16.84 15.30
CA ILE A 135 -14.49 16.06 16.51
C ILE A 135 -13.60 14.81 16.53
N PRO A 136 -12.45 14.85 17.21
CA PRO A 136 -11.64 13.65 17.45
C PRO A 136 -12.33 12.76 18.48
N LEU A 137 -12.32 11.45 18.27
CA LEU A 137 -13.01 10.48 19.12
C LEU A 137 -12.03 9.48 19.75
N THR A 138 -12.43 8.92 20.89
CA THR A 138 -11.78 7.76 21.51
C THR A 138 -12.16 6.43 20.85
N LEU A 139 -13.13 6.46 19.93
CA LEU A 139 -13.48 5.30 19.10
C LEU A 139 -12.26 4.85 18.30
N GLU A 140 -12.04 3.55 18.26
CA GLU A 140 -11.06 2.95 17.38
C GLU A 140 -11.55 2.95 15.93
N GLY A 141 -12.86 2.99 15.73
CA GLY A 141 -13.64 2.89 14.49
C GLY A 141 -13.71 1.45 13.94
N MET A 142 -13.94 0.47 14.80
CA MET A 142 -13.93 -0.95 14.45
C MET A 142 -15.30 -1.62 14.67
N PRO A 143 -15.62 -2.72 13.97
CA PRO A 143 -16.95 -3.33 14.03
C PRO A 143 -17.37 -3.90 15.38
N TYR A 144 -16.42 -4.12 16.29
CA TYR A 144 -16.68 -4.67 17.62
C TYR A 144 -17.07 -3.60 18.66
N GLU A 145 -17.00 -2.31 18.30
CA GLU A 145 -17.43 -1.23 19.19
C GLU A 145 -18.97 -1.14 19.21
N PRO A 146 -19.60 -0.74 20.33
CA PRO A 146 -21.06 -0.70 20.44
C PRO A 146 -21.69 0.52 19.75
N PHE A 147 -20.89 1.56 19.46
CA PHE A 147 -21.34 2.84 18.91
C PHE A 147 -20.47 3.22 17.71
N ALA A 148 -21.12 3.68 16.64
CA ALA A 148 -20.47 4.11 15.42
C ALA A 148 -20.69 5.61 15.20
N ALA A 149 -19.63 6.29 14.76
CA ALA A 149 -19.69 7.67 14.30
C ALA A 149 -19.20 7.77 12.85
N CYS A 150 -19.86 8.64 12.07
CA CYS A 150 -19.48 8.89 10.68
C CYS A 150 -19.93 10.29 10.25
N VAL A 151 -19.09 11.01 9.52
CA VAL A 151 -19.47 12.18 8.74
C VAL A 151 -19.34 11.84 7.27
N LEU A 152 -20.42 12.08 6.51
CA LEU A 152 -20.46 11.93 5.07
C LEU A 152 -20.33 13.29 4.38
N SER A 153 -19.50 13.36 3.36
CA SER A 153 -19.50 14.49 2.42
C SER A 153 -20.71 14.39 1.49
N MET A 154 -21.49 15.46 1.36
CA MET A 154 -22.74 15.45 0.58
C MET A 154 -22.63 16.14 -0.78
N ASN A 155 -21.44 16.64 -1.15
CA ASN A 155 -21.16 17.18 -2.48
C ASN A 155 -19.66 17.11 -2.81
N LEU A 156 -19.31 17.34 -4.08
CA LEU A 156 -17.96 17.15 -4.60
C LEU A 156 -16.89 18.02 -3.90
N PHE A 157 -17.25 19.23 -3.46
CA PHE A 157 -16.28 20.21 -2.92
C PHE A 157 -16.24 20.28 -1.38
N THR A 158 -16.92 19.37 -0.69
CA THR A 158 -16.78 19.17 0.75
C THR A 158 -15.78 18.05 1.01
N HIS A 159 -14.66 18.37 1.65
CA HIS A 159 -13.60 17.42 1.91
C HIS A 159 -13.76 16.81 3.30
N VAL A 160 -14.00 15.51 3.35
CA VAL A 160 -13.91 14.68 4.56
C VAL A 160 -12.69 13.79 4.41
N ARG A 161 -11.87 13.71 5.46
CA ARG A 161 -10.57 13.03 5.42
C ARG A 161 -10.66 11.53 5.69
N GLU A 162 -11.33 11.13 6.77
CA GLU A 162 -11.50 9.71 7.07
C GLU A 162 -12.54 9.06 6.15
N LEU A 163 -12.30 7.82 5.76
CA LEU A 163 -13.22 7.05 4.92
C LEU A 163 -14.44 6.58 5.74
N PRO A 164 -15.64 6.46 5.14
CA PRO A 164 -16.76 5.76 5.77
C PRO A 164 -16.46 4.25 5.92
N ALA A 165 -17.15 3.49 6.76
CA ALA A 165 -18.34 3.86 7.52
C ALA A 165 -18.07 4.15 9.01
N LEU A 166 -16.96 3.65 9.56
CA LEU A 166 -16.61 3.82 10.97
C LEU A 166 -15.41 4.74 11.09
N GLN A 167 -15.58 5.89 11.74
CA GLN A 167 -14.55 6.92 11.86
C GLN A 167 -14.14 7.18 13.31
N SER A 168 -12.86 7.46 13.50
CA SER A 168 -12.27 7.94 14.76
C SER A 168 -12.13 9.45 14.80
N HIS A 169 -12.19 10.12 13.64
CA HIS A 169 -12.12 11.56 13.53
C HIS A 169 -13.19 12.08 12.57
N LEU A 170 -14.17 12.80 13.13
CA LEU A 170 -15.20 13.46 12.34
C LEU A 170 -14.68 14.84 11.93
N TRP A 171 -14.25 14.96 10.69
CA TRP A 171 -13.62 16.17 10.19
C TRP A 171 -14.12 16.54 8.81
N ALA A 172 -14.46 17.81 8.60
CA ALA A 172 -14.88 18.31 7.30
C ALA A 172 -14.41 19.74 7.04
N THR A 173 -13.93 19.97 5.82
CA THR A 173 -13.46 21.28 5.36
C THR A 173 -13.96 21.61 3.96
N CYS A 174 -13.88 22.90 3.61
CA CYS A 174 -14.10 23.40 2.26
C CYS A 174 -13.03 24.44 1.92
N TYR A 175 -12.72 24.58 0.63
CA TYR A 175 -11.63 25.41 0.14
C TYR A 175 -12.14 26.46 -0.83
N LYS A 176 -11.57 27.66 -0.75
CA LYS A 176 -11.91 28.79 -1.64
C LYS A 176 -11.82 28.40 -3.12
N ARG A 177 -10.84 27.56 -3.46
CA ARG A 177 -10.60 27.06 -4.83
C ARG A 177 -11.83 26.39 -5.45
N PHE A 178 -12.57 25.59 -4.68
CA PHE A 178 -13.71 24.81 -5.17
C PHE A 178 -15.07 25.38 -4.75
N GLY A 179 -15.08 26.18 -3.69
CA GLY A 179 -16.27 26.82 -3.15
C GLY A 179 -16.36 26.63 -1.63
N LEU A 180 -16.72 27.71 -0.93
CA LEU A 180 -16.98 27.67 0.52
C LEU A 180 -18.48 27.54 0.81
N LYS A 181 -19.30 28.36 0.14
CA LYS A 181 -20.75 28.37 0.34
C LYS A 181 -21.37 27.13 -0.29
N GLY A 182 -22.24 26.47 0.46
CA GLY A 182 -22.95 25.28 0.03
C GLY A 182 -22.25 23.97 0.38
N ALA A 183 -21.03 24.01 0.93
CA ALA A 183 -20.37 22.81 1.47
C ALA A 183 -21.30 22.15 2.50
N GLU A 184 -21.46 20.83 2.41
CA GLU A 184 -22.53 20.11 3.10
C GLU A 184 -22.06 18.75 3.61
N ILE A 185 -22.43 18.45 4.86
CA ILE A 185 -22.15 17.17 5.52
C ILE A 185 -23.41 16.58 6.13
N THR A 186 -23.38 15.25 6.31
CA THR A 186 -24.29 14.54 7.21
C THR A 186 -23.49 13.86 8.32
N LEU A 187 -23.76 14.26 9.57
CA LEU A 187 -23.14 13.71 10.77
C LEU A 187 -24.02 12.64 11.41
N LEU A 188 -23.42 11.48 11.66
CA LEU A 188 -24.01 10.28 12.23
C LEU A 188 -23.31 9.92 13.55
N GLY A 189 -24.11 9.52 14.52
CA GLY A 189 -23.70 8.88 15.76
C GLY A 189 -24.83 7.93 16.15
N VAL A 190 -24.63 6.63 16.04
CA VAL A 190 -25.69 5.61 16.14
C VAL A 190 -25.16 4.32 16.76
N PRO A 191 -26.03 3.44 17.27
CA PRO A 191 -25.64 2.06 17.58
C PRO A 191 -24.95 1.40 16.39
N GLN A 192 -23.91 0.61 16.65
CA GLN A 192 -23.02 0.04 15.63
C GLN A 192 -23.77 -0.63 14.47
N GLU A 193 -24.81 -1.42 14.78
CA GLU A 193 -25.59 -2.16 13.80
C GLU A 193 -26.47 -1.29 12.90
N LYS A 194 -26.68 -0.02 13.26
CA LYS A 194 -27.50 0.94 12.51
C LYS A 194 -26.71 1.76 11.49
N ILE A 195 -25.37 1.75 11.54
CA ILE A 195 -24.56 2.65 10.71
C ILE A 195 -24.80 2.46 9.20
N LEU A 196 -24.72 1.24 8.67
CA LEU A 196 -24.94 0.99 7.25
C LEU A 196 -26.40 1.26 6.84
N PRO A 197 -27.45 0.79 7.56
CA PRO A 197 -28.82 1.15 7.26
C PRO A 197 -29.06 2.66 7.16
N VAL A 198 -28.50 3.45 8.08
CA VAL A 198 -28.63 4.91 8.10
C VAL A 198 -27.88 5.54 6.92
N ILE A 199 -26.65 5.10 6.63
CA ILE A 199 -25.90 5.59 5.46
C ILE A 199 -26.65 5.28 4.15
N ARG A 200 -27.26 4.09 4.00
CA ARG A 200 -28.07 3.77 2.80
C ARG A 200 -29.22 4.76 2.63
N ASP A 201 -29.92 5.09 3.71
CA ASP A 201 -31.00 6.06 3.68
C ASP A 201 -30.49 7.48 3.35
N VAL A 202 -29.34 7.90 3.87
CA VAL A 202 -28.70 9.18 3.46
C VAL A 202 -28.42 9.17 1.95
N MET A 203 -27.68 8.15 1.48
CA MET A 203 -27.15 8.13 0.11
C MET A 203 -28.23 7.91 -0.94
N THR A 204 -29.35 7.26 -0.60
CA THR A 204 -30.52 7.14 -1.48
C THR A 204 -31.14 8.50 -1.81
N HIS A 205 -30.99 9.50 -0.91
CA HIS A 205 -31.56 10.84 -1.06
C HIS A 205 -30.50 11.92 -1.34
N ALA A 206 -29.26 11.52 -1.65
CA ALA A 206 -28.18 12.45 -1.96
C ALA A 206 -28.32 12.98 -3.39
N ASN A 207 -28.57 14.29 -3.55
CA ASN A 207 -28.77 14.90 -4.87
C ASN A 207 -27.46 15.18 -5.62
N ASP A 208 -26.39 15.50 -4.88
CA ASP A 208 -25.11 15.95 -5.45
C ASP A 208 -24.03 14.84 -5.46
N VAL A 209 -24.40 13.62 -5.06
CA VAL A 209 -23.55 12.42 -5.13
C VAL A 209 -24.25 11.40 -6.04
N PRO A 210 -23.65 11.02 -7.18
CA PRO A 210 -24.24 10.02 -8.06
C PRO A 210 -24.59 8.71 -7.34
N TYR A 211 -25.81 8.24 -7.55
CA TYR A 211 -26.33 7.06 -6.86
C TYR A 211 -25.61 5.77 -7.30
N SER A 212 -25.33 4.89 -6.32
CA SER A 212 -24.93 3.51 -6.56
C SER A 212 -25.42 2.62 -5.42
N ASP A 213 -26.00 1.48 -5.77
CA ASP A 213 -26.35 0.38 -4.87
C ASP A 213 -25.37 -0.81 -5.01
N LYS A 214 -24.26 -0.61 -5.73
CA LYS A 214 -23.26 -1.66 -6.02
C LYS A 214 -21.99 -1.57 -5.20
N GLY A 215 -21.87 -0.54 -4.36
CA GLY A 215 -20.73 -0.35 -3.47
C GLY A 215 -21.09 0.29 -2.14
N GLY A 216 -20.07 0.64 -1.38
CA GLY A 216 -20.22 1.32 -0.09
C GLY A 216 -21.16 0.60 0.85
N ALA A 217 -22.22 1.30 1.26
CA ALA A 217 -23.17 0.78 2.24
C ALA A 217 -23.93 -0.48 1.76
N TRP A 218 -23.97 -0.75 0.45
CA TRP A 218 -24.61 -1.93 -0.13
C TRP A 218 -23.63 -3.07 -0.45
N ALA A 219 -22.31 -2.84 -0.36
CA ALA A 219 -21.30 -3.78 -0.86
C ALA A 219 -21.41 -5.18 -0.24
N LEU A 220 -21.65 -5.30 1.07
CA LEU A 220 -21.86 -6.58 1.76
C LEU A 220 -23.11 -7.36 1.31
N GLN A 221 -24.00 -6.72 0.55
CA GLN A 221 -25.20 -7.34 -0.04
C GLN A 221 -24.99 -7.75 -1.51
N GLN A 222 -23.86 -7.40 -2.12
CA GLN A 222 -23.55 -7.70 -3.51
C GLN A 222 -22.63 -8.91 -3.58
N LYS A 223 -23.02 -9.93 -4.35
CA LYS A 223 -22.23 -11.16 -4.54
C LYS A 223 -20.90 -10.86 -5.23
N GLU A 224 -20.88 -9.86 -6.11
CA GLU A 224 -19.71 -9.52 -6.92
C GLU A 224 -18.53 -9.09 -6.04
N GLY A 225 -18.77 -8.42 -4.91
CA GLY A 225 -17.72 -8.02 -3.96
C GLY A 225 -16.94 -9.18 -3.34
N PHE A 226 -17.48 -10.41 -3.37
CA PHE A 226 -16.86 -11.62 -2.81
C PHE A 226 -16.23 -12.54 -3.87
N GLY A 227 -16.22 -12.13 -5.14
CA GLY A 227 -15.68 -12.92 -6.24
C GLY A 227 -14.15 -12.93 -6.28
N SER A 228 -13.60 -13.99 -6.88
CA SER A 228 -12.18 -14.08 -7.25
C SER A 228 -12.06 -13.97 -8.77
N TYR A 229 -11.00 -13.30 -9.24
CA TYR A 229 -10.87 -12.96 -10.66
C TYR A 229 -9.55 -13.38 -11.31
N LEU A 230 -9.63 -13.78 -12.58
CA LEU A 230 -8.46 -13.93 -13.44
C LEU A 230 -8.15 -12.61 -14.16
N MET A 231 -6.89 -12.21 -14.17
CA MET A 231 -6.44 -11.01 -14.89
C MET A 231 -6.18 -11.33 -16.37
N ASN A 232 -6.93 -10.68 -17.25
CA ASN A 232 -6.77 -10.69 -18.69
C ASN A 232 -5.98 -9.45 -19.16
N PHE A 233 -4.84 -9.68 -19.82
CA PHE A 233 -3.99 -8.66 -20.42
C PHE A 233 -4.06 -8.66 -21.96
N GLY A 234 -5.24 -8.95 -22.52
CA GLY A 234 -5.51 -8.87 -23.95
C GLY A 234 -5.30 -10.17 -24.73
N THR A 235 -5.54 -11.33 -24.11
CA THR A 235 -5.56 -12.64 -24.79
C THR A 235 -6.94 -13.32 -24.78
N LEU A 236 -7.94 -12.70 -24.15
CA LEU A 236 -9.35 -13.11 -24.25
C LEU A 236 -9.98 -12.59 -25.55
N THR A 237 -10.18 -13.48 -26.51
CA THR A 237 -10.81 -13.22 -27.81
C THR A 237 -12.03 -14.12 -28.00
N GLU A 238 -12.75 -13.97 -29.13
CA GLU A 238 -13.88 -14.85 -29.46
C GLU A 238 -13.41 -16.31 -29.66
N GLU A 239 -12.16 -16.53 -30.09
CA GLU A 239 -11.58 -17.87 -30.23
C GLU A 239 -11.16 -18.48 -28.89
N THR A 240 -10.66 -17.68 -27.94
CA THR A 240 -10.07 -18.20 -26.69
C THR A 240 -11.01 -18.18 -25.49
N VAL A 241 -12.21 -17.59 -25.59
CA VAL A 241 -13.13 -17.46 -24.45
C VAL A 241 -13.52 -18.78 -23.78
N ASP A 242 -13.59 -19.90 -24.52
CA ASP A 242 -13.85 -21.21 -23.91
C ASP A 242 -12.68 -21.69 -23.04
N GLU A 243 -11.43 -21.40 -23.45
CA GLU A 243 -10.23 -21.68 -22.66
C GLU A 243 -10.25 -20.85 -21.37
N TRP A 244 -10.65 -19.58 -21.46
CA TRP A 244 -10.81 -18.70 -20.29
C TRP A 244 -11.88 -19.17 -19.32
N ILE A 245 -13.02 -19.63 -19.83
CA ILE A 245 -14.07 -20.23 -19.01
C ILE A 245 -13.52 -21.45 -18.26
N GLU A 246 -12.73 -22.29 -18.92
CA GLU A 246 -12.12 -23.45 -18.29
C GLU A 246 -11.04 -23.08 -17.26
N MET A 247 -10.21 -22.06 -17.54
CA MET A 247 -9.25 -21.55 -16.56
C MET A 247 -9.94 -21.04 -15.29
N CYS A 248 -11.05 -20.31 -15.41
CA CYS A 248 -11.85 -19.90 -14.26
C CYS A 248 -12.35 -21.11 -13.46
N ARG A 249 -12.89 -22.13 -14.14
CA ARG A 249 -13.34 -23.37 -13.49
C ARG A 249 -12.20 -24.12 -12.80
N SER A 250 -11.01 -24.15 -13.39
CA SER A 250 -9.85 -24.83 -12.81
C SER A 250 -9.36 -24.19 -11.51
N LEU A 251 -9.79 -22.97 -11.20
CA LEU A 251 -9.49 -22.24 -9.97
C LEU A 251 -10.70 -22.09 -9.04
N GLY A 252 -11.91 -22.42 -9.51
CA GLY A 252 -13.15 -22.08 -8.81
C GLY A 252 -13.53 -20.59 -8.90
N PHE A 253 -12.91 -19.83 -9.81
CA PHE A 253 -13.13 -18.39 -9.95
C PHE A 253 -14.40 -18.09 -10.76
N ASN A 254 -15.01 -16.95 -10.47
CA ASN A 254 -16.28 -16.52 -11.06
C ASN A 254 -16.24 -15.13 -11.69
N GLN A 255 -15.04 -14.57 -11.87
CA GLN A 255 -14.84 -13.26 -12.47
C GLN A 255 -13.61 -13.25 -13.38
N ILE A 256 -13.63 -12.38 -14.40
CA ILE A 256 -12.47 -12.01 -15.20
C ILE A 256 -12.32 -10.49 -15.13
N ASP A 257 -11.11 -10.05 -14.86
CA ASP A 257 -10.74 -8.65 -14.88
C ASP A 257 -9.92 -8.35 -16.15
N SER A 258 -10.47 -7.52 -17.04
CA SER A 258 -9.88 -7.22 -18.35
C SER A 258 -9.11 -5.90 -18.32
N HIS A 259 -7.81 -6.01 -18.06
CA HIS A 259 -6.85 -4.92 -17.97
C HIS A 259 -6.46 -4.40 -19.37
N GLY A 260 -6.55 -3.08 -19.59
CA GLY A 260 -6.28 -2.43 -20.89
C GLY A 260 -4.87 -2.59 -21.49
N GLY A 261 -3.91 -3.04 -20.68
CA GLY A 261 -2.54 -3.37 -21.08
C GLY A 261 -2.42 -4.53 -22.09
N GLY A 262 -1.18 -4.88 -22.48
CA GLY A 262 -0.90 -6.02 -23.38
C GLY A 262 -1.45 -5.89 -24.81
N GLY A 263 -1.79 -4.66 -25.21
CA GLY A 263 -2.41 -4.38 -26.50
C GLY A 263 -3.87 -4.82 -26.57
N PHE A 264 -4.61 -4.75 -25.45
CA PHE A 264 -6.07 -4.88 -25.45
C PHE A 264 -6.71 -3.64 -26.08
N PHE A 265 -6.52 -2.48 -25.47
CA PHE A 265 -6.99 -1.20 -26.00
C PHE A 265 -6.02 -0.06 -25.69
N ARG A 266 -6.17 1.05 -26.42
CA ARG A 266 -5.49 2.31 -26.08
C ARG A 266 -6.25 3.05 -24.99
N PHE A 267 -5.56 3.48 -23.95
CA PHE A 267 -6.17 4.23 -22.85
C PHE A 267 -6.54 5.65 -23.30
N GLY A 268 -7.68 6.13 -22.82
CA GLY A 268 -8.25 7.43 -23.18
C GLY A 268 -9.34 7.29 -24.25
N ASP A 269 -9.01 6.79 -25.45
CA ASP A 269 -9.98 6.66 -26.56
C ASP A 269 -10.68 5.29 -26.62
N PHE A 270 -10.10 4.29 -25.95
CA PHE A 270 -10.60 2.91 -25.85
C PHE A 270 -10.73 2.21 -27.19
N GLU A 271 -9.85 2.53 -28.13
CA GLU A 271 -9.77 1.80 -29.40
C GLU A 271 -9.17 0.41 -29.15
N LEU A 272 -9.91 -0.65 -29.50
CA LEU A 272 -9.44 -2.04 -29.40
C LEU A 272 -8.38 -2.34 -30.45
N ASN A 273 -7.53 -3.33 -30.18
CA ASN A 273 -6.67 -3.90 -31.20
C ASN A 273 -7.50 -4.63 -32.28
N ALA A 274 -7.59 -4.03 -33.47
CA ALA A 274 -8.37 -4.56 -34.59
C ALA A 274 -7.91 -5.93 -35.11
N GLU A 275 -6.65 -6.34 -34.88
CA GLU A 275 -6.18 -7.68 -35.26
C GLU A 275 -6.77 -8.76 -34.35
N LYS A 276 -7.01 -8.44 -33.07
CA LYS A 276 -7.55 -9.37 -32.07
C LYS A 276 -9.08 -9.30 -31.95
N TRP A 277 -9.66 -8.11 -32.15
CA TRP A 277 -11.11 -7.87 -32.10
C TRP A 277 -11.55 -7.10 -33.36
N PRO A 278 -11.64 -7.77 -34.52
CA PRO A 278 -11.94 -7.10 -35.80
C PRO A 278 -13.34 -6.48 -35.84
N GLY A 279 -14.28 -6.96 -35.04
CA GLY A 279 -15.61 -6.35 -34.85
C GLY A 279 -15.66 -5.26 -33.78
N GLY A 280 -14.50 -4.84 -33.24
CA GLY A 280 -14.42 -3.85 -32.17
C GLY A 280 -15.17 -4.30 -30.91
N TRP A 281 -15.82 -3.36 -30.23
CA TRP A 281 -16.51 -3.63 -28.97
C TRP A 281 -17.72 -4.56 -29.10
N ASP A 282 -18.32 -4.71 -30.28
CA ASP A 282 -19.37 -5.70 -30.51
C ASP A 282 -18.82 -7.14 -30.43
N SER A 283 -17.57 -7.36 -30.85
CA SER A 283 -16.87 -8.63 -30.61
C SER A 283 -16.73 -8.89 -29.11
N PHE A 284 -16.29 -7.89 -28.34
CA PHE A 284 -16.13 -8.06 -26.90
C PHE A 284 -17.45 -8.24 -26.16
N LYS A 285 -18.54 -7.62 -26.64
CA LYS A 285 -19.87 -7.88 -26.11
C LYS A 285 -20.28 -9.34 -26.25
N ARG A 286 -20.02 -9.98 -27.40
CA ARG A 286 -20.29 -11.42 -27.59
C ARG A 286 -19.45 -12.29 -26.65
N ILE A 287 -18.22 -11.88 -26.35
CA ILE A 287 -17.37 -12.53 -25.34
C ILE A 287 -18.03 -12.42 -23.96
N ASN A 288 -18.42 -11.21 -23.53
CA ASN A 288 -19.09 -10.99 -22.25
C ASN A 288 -20.40 -11.79 -22.13
N ASP A 289 -21.21 -11.84 -23.19
CA ASP A 289 -22.45 -12.63 -23.21
C ASP A 289 -22.17 -14.15 -22.99
N ARG A 290 -21.05 -14.68 -23.54
CA ARG A 290 -20.60 -16.06 -23.30
C ARG A 290 -20.09 -16.28 -21.87
N LEU A 291 -19.33 -15.34 -21.32
CA LEU A 291 -18.88 -15.38 -19.93
C LEU A 291 -20.07 -15.39 -18.96
N HIS A 292 -21.07 -14.53 -19.20
CA HIS A 292 -22.30 -14.49 -18.40
C HIS A 292 -23.09 -15.79 -18.49
N ALA A 293 -23.17 -16.42 -19.66
CA ALA A 293 -23.79 -17.74 -19.82
C ALA A 293 -23.07 -18.84 -19.01
N ALA A 294 -21.78 -18.67 -18.75
CA ALA A 294 -20.98 -19.53 -17.88
C ALA A 294 -20.99 -19.11 -16.39
N GLY A 295 -21.70 -18.05 -16.03
CA GLY A 295 -21.76 -17.53 -14.66
C GLY A 295 -20.55 -16.72 -14.23
N ILE A 296 -19.75 -16.20 -15.18
CA ILE A 296 -18.54 -15.42 -14.93
C ILE A 296 -18.83 -13.93 -15.18
N SER A 297 -18.56 -13.07 -14.20
CA SER A 297 -18.67 -11.61 -14.38
C SER A 297 -17.43 -11.01 -15.03
N SER A 298 -17.60 -9.90 -15.74
CA SER A 298 -16.53 -9.22 -16.47
C SER A 298 -16.27 -7.82 -15.92
N ILE A 299 -15.03 -7.51 -15.55
CA ILE A 299 -14.62 -6.20 -15.01
C ILE A 299 -13.82 -5.45 -16.08
N PHE A 300 -14.19 -4.19 -16.32
CA PHE A 300 -13.45 -3.30 -17.22
C PHE A 300 -12.34 -2.57 -16.46
N HIS A 301 -11.09 -2.91 -16.70
CA HIS A 301 -9.94 -2.35 -15.98
C HIS A 301 -9.15 -1.41 -16.88
N THR A 302 -9.21 -0.13 -16.52
CA THR A 302 -8.58 0.96 -17.26
C THR A 302 -7.72 1.83 -16.34
N TYR A 303 -6.69 2.46 -16.91
CA TYR A 303 -6.05 3.61 -16.28
C TYR A 303 -7.04 4.76 -16.37
N ALA A 304 -7.37 5.37 -15.24
CA ALA A 304 -8.54 6.24 -15.10
C ALA A 304 -8.70 7.31 -16.22
N PHE A 305 -8.00 8.43 -16.10
CA PHE A 305 -8.05 9.56 -17.04
C PHE A 305 -6.80 9.65 -17.93
N PHE A 306 -5.96 8.62 -17.93
CA PHE A 306 -4.69 8.62 -18.67
C PHE A 306 -4.89 8.38 -20.16
N ILE A 307 -4.06 9.04 -20.95
CA ILE A 307 -4.15 9.09 -22.41
C ILE A 307 -2.89 8.47 -23.00
N ASP A 308 -3.07 7.45 -23.82
CA ASP A 308 -2.00 6.88 -24.64
C ASP A 308 -1.40 7.93 -25.59
N LYS A 309 -0.08 7.96 -25.72
CA LYS A 309 0.60 8.92 -26.60
C LYS A 309 0.38 8.64 -28.11
N ASN A 310 -0.20 7.50 -28.44
CA ASN A 310 -0.62 7.13 -29.80
C ASN A 310 -2.16 7.09 -29.97
N SER A 311 -2.91 7.64 -29.01
CA SER A 311 -4.36 7.81 -29.10
C SER A 311 -4.74 8.95 -30.05
N GLY A 312 -6.00 8.95 -30.48
CA GLY A 312 -6.55 10.03 -31.33
C GLY A 312 -6.53 11.42 -30.69
N TYR A 313 -6.33 11.52 -29.37
CA TYR A 313 -6.21 12.80 -28.67
C TYR A 313 -4.79 13.40 -28.71
N VAL A 314 -3.80 12.62 -29.15
CA VAL A 314 -2.38 13.01 -29.16
C VAL A 314 -1.82 13.05 -30.57
N THR A 315 -2.20 12.09 -31.43
CA THR A 315 -1.63 11.91 -32.76
C THR A 315 -2.70 11.82 -33.86
N PRO A 316 -2.47 12.36 -35.06
CA PRO A 316 -1.33 13.22 -35.45
C PRO A 316 -1.49 14.68 -35.00
N VAL A 317 -2.64 15.04 -34.42
CA VAL A 317 -2.93 16.39 -33.91
C VAL A 317 -3.22 16.31 -32.42
N PRO A 318 -2.40 16.92 -31.55
CA PRO A 318 -2.60 16.87 -30.12
C PRO A 318 -3.73 17.80 -29.69
N SER A 319 -4.68 17.29 -28.91
CA SER A 319 -5.81 18.06 -28.39
C SER A 319 -5.34 19.31 -27.64
N GLU A 320 -6.06 20.43 -27.81
CA GLU A 320 -5.89 21.68 -27.04
C GLU A 320 -6.05 21.47 -25.54
N ASP A 321 -6.78 20.44 -25.16
CA ASP A 321 -7.16 20.13 -23.78
C ASP A 321 -6.18 19.22 -23.04
N LEU A 322 -5.00 18.92 -23.58
CA LEU A 322 -3.96 18.18 -22.84
C LEU A 322 -3.43 18.98 -21.64
N GLY A 323 -3.30 18.32 -20.50
CA GLY A 323 -2.81 18.93 -19.26
C GLY A 323 -1.32 19.30 -19.35
N TYR A 324 -0.95 20.42 -18.74
CA TYR A 324 0.42 20.94 -18.72
C TYR A 324 0.83 21.49 -17.34
N PHE A 325 2.11 21.40 -17.01
CA PHE A 325 2.68 21.93 -15.77
C PHE A 325 2.84 23.44 -15.84
N SER A 326 3.45 23.91 -16.94
CA SER A 326 3.92 25.28 -17.10
C SER A 326 3.69 25.78 -18.52
N THR A 327 3.55 27.09 -18.65
CA THR A 327 3.47 27.79 -19.94
C THR A 327 4.69 28.66 -20.13
N PHE A 328 5.27 28.61 -21.33
CA PHE A 328 6.38 29.42 -21.77
C PHE A 328 5.97 30.23 -23.01
N THR A 329 6.76 31.25 -23.31
CA THR A 329 6.59 32.15 -24.45
C THR A 329 7.85 32.10 -25.30
N LEU A 330 7.68 31.76 -26.57
CA LEU A 330 8.78 31.69 -27.54
C LEU A 330 9.37 33.08 -27.80
N VAL A 331 10.71 33.21 -27.80
CA VAL A 331 11.42 34.49 -27.96
C VAL A 331 11.92 34.72 -29.38
N GLU A 332 12.35 33.65 -30.04
CA GLU A 332 12.90 33.66 -31.40
C GLU A 332 12.07 32.74 -32.29
N PRO A 333 12.03 32.93 -33.62
CA PRO A 333 11.37 31.98 -34.51
C PRO A 333 11.88 30.55 -34.27
N PHE A 334 10.98 29.57 -34.34
CA PHE A 334 11.31 28.15 -34.18
C PHE A 334 10.93 27.41 -35.47
N GLU A 335 11.91 27.24 -36.35
CA GLU A 335 11.79 26.76 -37.73
C GLU A 335 11.92 25.25 -37.82
N GLU A 336 11.37 24.65 -38.88
CA GLU A 336 11.48 23.20 -39.12
C GLU A 336 12.97 22.75 -39.12
N GLY A 337 13.34 21.89 -38.15
CA GLY A 337 14.70 21.39 -37.96
C GLY A 337 15.47 21.95 -36.77
N ASP A 338 14.95 23.00 -36.13
CA ASP A 338 15.60 23.58 -34.94
C ASP A 338 15.66 22.60 -33.77
N SER A 339 16.81 22.59 -33.09
CA SER A 339 17.10 21.74 -31.92
C SER A 339 17.21 22.52 -30.61
N VAL A 340 17.05 23.84 -30.66
CA VAL A 340 17.08 24.73 -29.49
C VAL A 340 15.88 25.65 -29.56
N MET A 341 15.12 25.74 -28.48
CA MET A 341 13.96 26.63 -28.34
C MET A 341 14.23 27.65 -27.25
N VAL A 342 14.32 28.92 -27.62
CA VAL A 342 14.57 30.03 -26.68
C VAL A 342 13.25 30.56 -26.12
N VAL A 343 13.11 30.57 -24.81
CA VAL A 343 11.88 30.97 -24.11
C VAL A 343 12.13 32.11 -23.13
N LYS A 344 11.07 32.87 -22.84
CA LYS A 344 11.14 34.05 -21.96
C LYS A 344 11.22 33.66 -20.48
N GLU A 345 10.41 32.69 -20.08
CA GLU A 345 10.27 32.23 -18.70
C GLU A 345 11.42 31.28 -18.31
N SER A 346 11.74 31.21 -17.02
CA SER A 346 12.87 30.43 -16.53
C SER A 346 12.67 28.93 -16.70
N THR A 347 13.67 28.26 -17.29
CA THR A 347 13.75 26.79 -17.37
C THR A 347 14.53 26.15 -16.21
N ALA A 348 14.98 26.94 -15.22
CA ALA A 348 15.86 26.47 -14.15
C ALA A 348 15.26 25.37 -13.26
N ASN A 349 13.93 25.31 -13.16
CA ASN A 349 13.21 24.30 -12.36
C ASN A 349 12.73 23.12 -13.21
N ILE A 350 13.05 23.07 -14.50
CA ILE A 350 12.69 21.93 -15.36
C ILE A 350 13.67 20.79 -15.09
N SER A 351 13.13 19.66 -14.65
CA SER A 351 13.88 18.42 -14.49
C SER A 351 13.93 17.65 -15.80
N THR A 352 15.04 16.95 -16.06
CA THR A 352 15.15 15.97 -17.15
C THR A 352 14.92 14.53 -16.68
N THR A 353 14.69 14.32 -15.38
CA THR A 353 14.39 13.00 -14.82
C THR A 353 12.99 12.58 -15.23
N THR A 354 12.87 11.39 -15.80
CA THR A 354 11.60 10.74 -16.12
C THR A 354 11.60 9.32 -15.57
N GLY A 355 10.43 8.70 -15.53
CA GLY A 355 10.24 7.36 -15.01
C GLY A 355 8.77 7.07 -14.85
N PHE A 356 8.43 5.82 -14.59
CA PHE A 356 7.04 5.37 -14.62
C PHE A 356 6.14 6.10 -13.60
N PHE A 357 6.64 6.43 -12.40
CA PHE A 357 5.88 7.20 -11.38
C PHE A 357 6.35 8.66 -11.23
N VAL A 358 7.23 9.12 -12.11
CA VAL A 358 7.75 10.50 -12.04
C VAL A 358 6.70 11.44 -12.64
N ARG A 359 6.29 12.47 -11.89
CA ARG A 359 5.38 13.53 -12.36
C ARG A 359 6.18 14.54 -13.20
N ASN A 360 6.65 14.11 -14.35
CA ASN A 360 7.43 14.95 -15.26
C ASN A 360 7.39 14.38 -16.67
N SER A 361 7.57 15.24 -17.66
CA SER A 361 7.72 14.84 -19.06
C SER A 361 8.92 15.54 -19.70
N LEU A 362 9.39 14.97 -20.81
CA LEU A 362 10.29 15.66 -21.73
C LEU A 362 9.52 16.21 -22.93
N SER A 363 8.21 16.42 -22.82
CA SER A 363 7.32 16.75 -23.94
C SER A 363 6.77 18.18 -23.82
N LEU A 364 6.95 18.95 -24.89
CA LEU A 364 6.41 20.27 -25.08
C LEU A 364 5.32 20.21 -26.16
N LYS A 365 4.33 21.10 -26.05
CA LYS A 365 3.35 21.36 -27.11
C LYS A 365 3.43 22.82 -27.54
N ILE A 366 3.51 23.07 -28.84
CA ILE A 366 3.40 24.40 -29.45
C ILE A 366 2.50 24.30 -30.68
N GLY A 367 1.42 25.10 -30.73
CA GLY A 367 0.36 24.94 -31.72
C GLY A 367 -0.17 23.49 -31.77
N GLN A 368 -0.04 22.83 -32.92
CA GLN A 368 -0.41 21.43 -33.14
C GLN A 368 0.81 20.48 -33.20
N GLU A 369 1.99 20.94 -32.79
CA GLU A 369 3.20 20.13 -32.76
C GLU A 369 3.56 19.72 -31.32
N LEU A 370 4.02 18.47 -31.17
CA LEU A 370 4.73 18.01 -29.99
C LEU A 370 6.23 17.99 -30.25
N VAL A 371 7.00 18.47 -29.28
CA VAL A 371 8.46 18.56 -29.32
C VAL A 371 9.02 17.90 -28.08
N GLU A 372 9.98 16.98 -28.23
CA GLU A 372 10.70 16.43 -27.08
C GLU A 372 12.02 17.17 -26.85
N PHE A 373 12.46 17.37 -25.62
CA PHE A 373 13.76 17.99 -25.31
C PHE A 373 14.64 17.06 -24.47
N ARG A 374 15.96 17.34 -24.41
CA ARG A 374 16.92 16.53 -23.64
C ARG A 374 17.62 17.31 -22.52
N GLY A 375 17.58 18.62 -22.57
CA GLY A 375 18.21 19.48 -21.57
C GLY A 375 17.57 20.86 -21.51
N VAL A 376 17.99 21.63 -20.51
CA VAL A 376 17.61 23.02 -20.32
C VAL A 376 18.80 23.85 -19.86
N THR A 377 18.77 25.16 -20.10
CA THR A 377 19.70 26.10 -19.45
C THR A 377 19.17 26.53 -18.08
N LEU A 378 20.07 26.73 -17.11
CA LEU A 378 19.72 27.16 -15.75
C LEU A 378 19.75 28.70 -15.60
N THR A 379 20.35 29.40 -16.56
CA THR A 379 20.51 30.86 -16.58
C THR A 379 20.06 31.42 -17.94
N PRO A 380 19.70 32.70 -18.03
CA PRO A 380 19.37 33.34 -19.30
C PRO A 380 20.54 33.27 -20.32
N PRO A 381 20.25 33.15 -21.63
CA PRO A 381 18.94 32.91 -22.22
C PRO A 381 18.39 31.53 -21.84
N TYR A 382 17.12 31.49 -21.44
CA TYR A 382 16.46 30.25 -21.03
C TYR A 382 16.07 29.45 -22.27
N GLN A 383 16.43 28.17 -22.28
CA GLN A 383 16.35 27.32 -23.46
C GLN A 383 15.92 25.91 -23.11
N PHE A 384 15.14 25.31 -24.01
CA PHE A 384 15.05 23.86 -24.15
C PHE A 384 16.04 23.41 -25.23
N THR A 385 16.89 22.44 -24.93
CA THR A 385 17.98 22.00 -25.80
C THR A 385 17.83 20.54 -26.23
N GLY A 386 18.40 20.20 -27.38
CA GLY A 386 18.27 18.86 -27.96
C GLY A 386 16.83 18.55 -28.39
N CYS A 387 16.11 19.55 -28.88
CA CYS A 387 14.72 19.43 -29.30
C CYS A 387 14.58 18.46 -30.48
N ARG A 388 13.67 17.49 -30.36
CA ARG A 388 13.22 16.59 -31.41
C ARG A 388 11.81 16.99 -31.84
N ARG A 389 11.71 17.46 -33.08
CA ARG A 389 10.48 17.94 -33.72
C ARG A 389 9.54 16.80 -34.09
N GLY A 390 8.25 17.10 -34.23
CA GLY A 390 7.22 16.14 -34.68
C GLY A 390 7.09 14.89 -33.81
N ALA A 391 7.30 15.03 -32.49
CA ALA A 391 7.16 13.92 -31.56
C ALA A 391 5.76 13.31 -31.65
N ASN A 392 5.66 12.00 -31.39
CA ASN A 392 4.41 11.23 -31.49
C ASN A 392 3.69 11.33 -32.85
N GLY A 393 4.42 11.59 -33.93
CA GLY A 393 3.87 11.65 -35.29
C GLY A 393 3.13 12.96 -35.61
N THR A 394 3.33 14.00 -34.79
CA THR A 394 2.80 15.34 -35.08
C THR A 394 3.56 16.03 -36.21
N ARG A 395 2.90 16.95 -36.92
CA ARG A 395 3.50 17.66 -38.05
C ARG A 395 4.45 18.76 -37.56
N SER A 396 5.71 18.71 -37.99
CA SER A 396 6.64 19.83 -37.77
C SER A 396 6.19 21.09 -38.51
N SER A 397 6.20 22.23 -37.84
CA SER A 397 5.78 23.53 -38.39
C SER A 397 6.70 24.67 -37.93
N SER A 398 6.71 25.80 -38.65
CA SER A 398 7.41 27.01 -38.18
C SER A 398 6.54 27.85 -37.25
N PHE A 399 7.14 28.39 -36.19
CA PHE A 399 6.44 29.21 -35.20
C PHE A 399 7.11 30.57 -34.99
N ASN A 400 6.29 31.59 -34.77
CA ASN A 400 6.75 32.97 -34.59
C ASN A 400 7.01 33.31 -33.12
N PRO A 401 7.89 34.29 -32.83
CA PRO A 401 8.02 34.85 -31.49
C PRO A 401 6.68 35.24 -30.87
N GLY A 402 6.51 34.98 -29.58
CA GLY A 402 5.29 35.26 -28.82
C GLY A 402 4.33 34.06 -28.71
N GLU A 403 4.53 32.99 -29.48
CA GLU A 403 3.73 31.78 -29.38
C GLU A 403 3.91 31.07 -28.02
N LYS A 404 2.84 30.39 -27.59
CA LYS A 404 2.81 29.68 -26.31
C LYS A 404 3.29 28.26 -26.46
N VAL A 405 4.18 27.89 -25.54
CA VAL A 405 4.74 26.55 -25.42
C VAL A 405 4.29 25.97 -24.09
N PHE A 406 3.74 24.76 -24.09
CA PHE A 406 3.19 24.11 -22.92
C PHE A 406 4.05 22.89 -22.56
N HIS A 407 4.55 22.82 -21.33
CA HIS A 407 5.25 21.64 -20.83
C HIS A 407 4.22 20.61 -20.35
N LEU A 408 4.04 19.53 -21.10
CA LEU A 408 2.94 18.59 -20.89
C LEU A 408 3.11 17.76 -19.62
N ARG A 409 1.99 17.38 -19.03
CA ARG A 409 1.94 16.49 -17.86
C ARG A 409 2.00 15.05 -18.28
N GLU A 410 2.90 14.30 -17.65
CA GLU A 410 3.08 12.88 -17.89
C GLU A 410 3.31 12.13 -16.58
N MET A 411 2.69 10.97 -16.49
CA MET A 411 2.95 9.94 -15.49
C MET A 411 2.52 8.59 -16.08
N PHE A 412 3.12 7.48 -15.64
CA PHE A 412 2.89 6.14 -16.18
C PHE A 412 3.18 6.00 -17.67
N GLY A 413 4.07 6.85 -18.20
CA GLY A 413 4.38 6.96 -19.63
C GLY A 413 3.23 7.54 -20.47
N ARG A 414 2.25 8.20 -19.85
CA ARG A 414 0.99 8.62 -20.46
C ARG A 414 0.68 10.08 -20.14
N PHE A 415 -0.03 10.74 -21.05
CA PHE A 415 -0.52 12.10 -20.82
C PHE A 415 -1.84 12.09 -20.05
N VAL A 416 -2.29 13.27 -19.64
CA VAL A 416 -3.58 13.47 -18.97
C VAL A 416 -4.32 14.66 -19.58
N PRO A 417 -5.66 14.70 -19.52
CA PRO A 417 -6.41 15.90 -19.90
C PRO A 417 -6.24 16.99 -18.83
N GLY A 418 -6.45 18.24 -19.22
CA GLY A 418 -6.74 19.31 -18.26
C GLY A 418 -8.02 18.97 -17.49
N PRO A 419 -8.04 19.00 -16.16
CA PRO A 419 -9.16 18.44 -15.40
C PRO A 419 -10.45 19.28 -15.45
N GLU A 420 -10.39 20.49 -16.02
CA GLU A 420 -11.52 21.41 -16.21
C GLU A 420 -11.96 21.53 -17.68
N THR A 421 -11.39 20.70 -18.57
CA THR A 421 -11.65 20.79 -20.01
C THR A 421 -12.72 19.79 -20.48
N PRO A 422 -13.33 20.00 -21.67
CA PRO A 422 -14.21 19.02 -22.29
C PRO A 422 -13.60 17.61 -22.43
N LEU A 423 -12.31 17.50 -22.79
CA LEU A 423 -11.64 16.20 -22.95
C LEU A 423 -11.71 15.32 -21.69
N PHE A 424 -11.61 15.91 -20.48
CA PHE A 424 -11.75 15.16 -19.23
C PHE A 424 -13.13 14.50 -19.10
N ARG A 425 -14.20 15.23 -19.44
CA ARG A 425 -15.58 14.69 -19.41
C ARG A 425 -15.83 13.69 -20.53
N GLU A 426 -15.22 13.90 -21.69
CA GLU A 426 -15.31 12.97 -22.83
C GLU A 426 -14.71 11.61 -22.47
N ILE A 427 -13.51 11.57 -21.88
CA ILE A 427 -12.88 10.31 -21.43
C ILE A 427 -13.75 9.62 -20.37
N ALA A 428 -14.27 10.37 -19.39
CA ALA A 428 -15.19 9.82 -18.38
C ALA A 428 -16.46 9.23 -19.01
N GLY A 429 -17.06 9.94 -19.98
CA GLY A 429 -18.25 9.50 -20.70
C GLY A 429 -17.98 8.26 -21.56
N ARG A 430 -16.82 8.19 -22.22
CA ARG A 430 -16.39 7.01 -22.97
C ARG A 430 -16.20 5.80 -22.06
N THR A 431 -15.62 5.97 -20.88
CA THR A 431 -15.53 4.88 -19.88
C THR A 431 -16.92 4.36 -19.51
N ALA A 432 -17.85 5.26 -19.18
CA ALA A 432 -19.23 4.90 -18.84
C ALA A 432 -19.95 4.19 -19.99
N GLN A 433 -19.73 4.65 -21.23
CA GLN A 433 -20.27 4.06 -22.45
C GLN A 433 -19.78 2.63 -22.64
N ILE A 434 -18.47 2.38 -22.57
CA ILE A 434 -17.90 1.04 -22.77
C ILE A 434 -18.52 0.05 -21.79
N VAL A 435 -18.59 0.44 -20.52
CA VAL A 435 -19.12 -0.41 -19.44
C VAL A 435 -20.61 -0.68 -19.64
N SER A 436 -21.38 0.36 -19.94
CA SER A 436 -22.84 0.28 -20.05
C SER A 436 -23.30 -0.49 -21.30
N ASP A 437 -22.61 -0.32 -22.43
CA ASP A 437 -23.10 -0.77 -23.73
C ASP A 437 -22.61 -2.18 -24.08
N TYR A 438 -21.45 -2.59 -23.54
CA TYR A 438 -20.81 -3.86 -23.91
C TYR A 438 -20.80 -4.91 -22.79
N GLY A 439 -21.62 -4.73 -21.76
CA GLY A 439 -21.95 -5.80 -20.80
C GLY A 439 -20.89 -6.07 -19.74
N PHE A 440 -20.16 -5.04 -19.29
CA PHE A 440 -19.30 -5.19 -18.11
C PHE A 440 -20.11 -5.05 -16.81
N ASP A 441 -19.70 -5.77 -15.77
CA ASP A 441 -20.37 -5.84 -14.46
C ASP A 441 -19.71 -4.96 -13.41
N GLY A 442 -18.49 -4.51 -13.67
CA GLY A 442 -17.71 -3.65 -12.79
C GLY A 442 -16.66 -2.85 -13.55
N ILE A 443 -16.04 -1.90 -12.84
CA ILE A 443 -14.94 -1.07 -13.35
C ILE A 443 -13.77 -1.15 -12.37
N TYR A 444 -12.55 -1.29 -12.86
CA TYR A 444 -11.34 -1.06 -12.07
C TYR A 444 -10.63 0.20 -12.60
N PHE A 445 -10.55 1.25 -11.77
CA PHE A 445 -9.79 2.46 -12.07
C PHE A 445 -8.37 2.35 -11.54
N ASP A 446 -7.49 1.83 -12.38
CA ASP A 446 -6.06 1.82 -12.10
C ASP A 446 -5.45 3.20 -12.30
N ALA A 447 -4.22 3.35 -11.83
CA ALA A 447 -3.43 4.58 -11.93
C ALA A 447 -4.11 5.81 -11.30
N ILE A 448 -5.25 5.66 -10.63
CA ILE A 448 -5.98 6.78 -9.99
C ILE A 448 -5.26 7.27 -8.73
N ASP A 449 -4.35 6.48 -8.18
CA ASP A 449 -3.30 6.88 -7.22
C ASP A 449 -2.40 8.01 -7.78
N GLY A 450 -2.31 8.15 -9.09
CA GLY A 450 -1.66 9.27 -9.76
C GLY A 450 -2.51 10.55 -9.88
N SER A 451 -3.66 10.67 -9.18
CA SER A 451 -4.57 11.84 -9.31
C SER A 451 -3.94 13.19 -8.98
N ASP A 452 -2.81 13.21 -8.27
CA ASP A 452 -2.02 14.43 -8.03
C ASP A 452 -1.48 15.05 -9.33
N ILE A 453 -1.34 14.27 -10.41
CA ILE A 453 -0.93 14.80 -11.72
C ILE A 453 -1.97 15.74 -12.31
N LEU A 454 -3.25 15.61 -11.94
CA LEU A 454 -4.30 16.45 -12.51
C LEU A 454 -4.23 17.89 -12.00
N ASP A 455 -3.73 18.13 -10.79
CA ASP A 455 -3.63 19.47 -10.21
C ASP A 455 -2.87 19.55 -8.86
N ASN A 456 -1.65 19.04 -8.81
CA ASN A 456 -0.82 18.95 -7.59
C ASN A 456 -1.44 18.08 -6.47
N GLY A 457 -0.63 17.68 -5.49
CA GLY A 457 -1.04 16.76 -4.43
C GLY A 457 -2.18 17.27 -3.54
N GLU A 458 -2.24 18.57 -3.27
CA GLU A 458 -3.26 19.19 -2.40
C GLU A 458 -4.70 19.08 -2.94
N ASN A 459 -4.87 18.91 -4.27
CA ASN A 459 -6.18 18.85 -4.93
C ASN A 459 -6.53 17.46 -5.45
N ALA A 460 -5.67 16.45 -5.22
CA ALA A 460 -5.86 15.09 -5.71
C ALA A 460 -7.21 14.48 -5.26
N TRP A 461 -7.63 14.77 -4.02
CA TRP A 461 -8.91 14.32 -3.46
C TRP A 461 -10.13 14.78 -4.28
N TYR A 462 -10.05 15.98 -4.87
CA TYR A 462 -11.14 16.58 -5.62
C TYR A 462 -11.21 16.03 -7.05
N TYR A 463 -10.12 16.07 -7.81
CA TYR A 463 -10.17 15.73 -9.23
C TYR A 463 -10.30 14.23 -9.52
N GLY A 464 -9.69 13.38 -8.69
CA GLY A 464 -9.93 11.94 -8.77
C GLY A 464 -11.42 11.64 -8.53
N THR A 465 -12.03 12.26 -7.51
CA THR A 465 -13.48 12.14 -7.24
C THR A 465 -14.33 12.72 -8.36
N LYS A 466 -13.95 13.87 -8.92
CA LYS A 466 -14.65 14.49 -10.05
C LYS A 466 -14.70 13.53 -11.23
N PHE A 467 -13.60 12.86 -11.56
CA PHE A 467 -13.58 11.87 -12.63
C PHE A 467 -14.58 10.74 -12.37
N ILE A 468 -14.54 10.14 -11.18
CA ILE A 468 -15.47 9.07 -10.79
C ILE A 468 -16.93 9.54 -10.85
N PHE A 469 -17.23 10.76 -10.39
CA PHE A 469 -18.57 11.33 -10.47
C PHE A 469 -19.02 11.52 -11.92
N GLU A 470 -18.16 12.01 -12.80
CA GLU A 470 -18.48 12.17 -14.23
C GLU A 470 -18.71 10.84 -14.93
N VAL A 471 -18.00 9.76 -14.55
CA VAL A 471 -18.30 8.40 -15.03
C VAL A 471 -19.64 7.94 -14.47
N ALA A 472 -19.83 8.01 -13.15
CA ALA A 472 -21.02 7.50 -12.47
C ALA A 472 -22.33 8.15 -12.95
N LYS A 473 -22.32 9.46 -13.23
CA LYS A 473 -23.47 10.19 -13.79
C LYS A 473 -23.90 9.68 -15.17
N GLN A 474 -22.96 9.14 -15.95
CA GLN A 474 -23.17 8.75 -17.34
C GLN A 474 -23.41 7.25 -17.51
N LEU A 475 -23.23 6.45 -16.46
CA LEU A 475 -23.55 5.03 -16.48
C LEU A 475 -25.06 4.81 -16.67
N LYS A 476 -25.45 3.87 -17.55
CA LYS A 476 -26.86 3.49 -17.73
C LYS A 476 -27.43 2.72 -16.53
N ARG A 477 -26.55 2.08 -15.75
CA ARG A 477 -26.85 1.38 -14.50
C ARG A 477 -25.64 1.47 -13.57
N PRO A 478 -25.84 1.53 -12.23
CA PRO A 478 -24.74 1.36 -11.31
C PRO A 478 -24.02 0.02 -11.50
N VAL A 479 -22.71 0.04 -11.30
CA VAL A 479 -21.82 -1.13 -11.27
C VAL A 479 -20.87 -1.00 -10.09
N GLY A 480 -20.32 -2.13 -9.63
CA GLY A 480 -19.28 -2.12 -8.61
C GLY A 480 -18.01 -1.50 -9.16
N MET A 481 -17.32 -0.68 -8.37
CA MET A 481 -16.06 -0.06 -8.79
C MET A 481 -14.92 -0.51 -7.88
N GLU A 482 -13.74 -0.69 -8.46
CA GLU A 482 -12.48 -0.93 -7.80
C GLU A 482 -11.47 0.14 -8.26
N MET A 483 -10.41 0.36 -7.49
CA MET A 483 -9.42 1.43 -7.71
C MET A 483 -8.03 1.03 -7.17
N SER A 484 -6.95 1.72 -7.56
CA SER A 484 -5.63 1.55 -6.93
C SER A 484 -5.47 2.32 -5.60
N ALA A 485 -6.34 3.29 -5.32
CA ALA A 485 -6.35 4.08 -4.07
C ALA A 485 -7.79 4.25 -3.51
N MET A 486 -7.96 5.10 -2.49
CA MET A 486 -9.25 5.49 -1.95
C MET A 486 -9.28 6.97 -1.56
N GLN A 487 -10.42 7.63 -1.82
CA GLN A 487 -10.82 8.90 -1.21
C GLN A 487 -12.22 8.73 -0.62
N HIS A 488 -12.63 9.64 0.27
CA HIS A 488 -13.90 9.52 1.01
C HIS A 488 -15.10 9.14 0.13
N HIS A 489 -15.28 9.85 -1.00
CA HIS A 489 -16.39 9.62 -1.93
C HIS A 489 -16.31 8.31 -2.69
N TRP A 490 -15.11 7.74 -2.87
CA TRP A 490 -14.93 6.52 -3.67
C TRP A 490 -15.49 5.30 -2.93
N TRP A 491 -15.54 5.35 -1.59
CA TRP A 491 -16.16 4.30 -0.77
C TRP A 491 -17.59 4.00 -1.22
N HIS A 492 -18.38 5.01 -1.62
CA HIS A 492 -19.76 4.84 -2.07
C HIS A 492 -19.91 3.91 -3.29
N TYR A 493 -18.87 3.80 -4.12
CA TYR A 493 -18.89 2.99 -5.34
C TYR A 493 -18.13 1.68 -5.20
N ARG A 494 -17.31 1.55 -4.14
CA ARG A 494 -16.43 0.42 -3.94
C ARG A 494 -17.16 -0.87 -3.58
N SER A 495 -16.94 -1.93 -4.36
CA SER A 495 -17.61 -3.21 -4.12
C SER A 495 -16.83 -4.12 -3.17
N ARG A 496 -15.50 -3.93 -3.05
CA ARG A 496 -14.64 -4.63 -2.08
C ARG A 496 -13.38 -3.82 -1.74
N TRP A 497 -12.58 -4.28 -0.79
CA TRP A 497 -11.40 -3.57 -0.30
C TRP A 497 -10.27 -4.52 0.17
N GLN A 498 -9.01 -4.41 -0.26
CA GLN A 498 -8.38 -3.69 -1.37
C GLN A 498 -7.40 -4.67 -2.01
N ALA A 499 -7.34 -4.76 -3.34
CA ALA A 499 -6.36 -5.60 -3.99
C ALA A 499 -4.95 -4.95 -3.91
N TRP A 500 -4.01 -5.63 -3.23
CA TRP A 500 -2.59 -5.30 -3.25
C TRP A 500 -1.88 -6.03 -4.39
N ASP A 501 -0.74 -5.50 -4.84
CA ASP A 501 0.13 -6.17 -5.80
C ASP A 501 0.78 -7.44 -5.21
N ARG A 502 1.23 -8.36 -6.07
CA ARG A 502 1.80 -9.63 -5.63
C ARG A 502 3.18 -9.49 -4.95
N PRO A 503 3.45 -10.25 -3.88
CA PRO A 503 4.82 -10.45 -3.38
C PRO A 503 5.60 -11.43 -4.29
N VAL A 504 6.92 -11.42 -4.19
CA VAL A 504 7.82 -12.42 -4.82
C VAL A 504 8.64 -13.22 -3.79
N ARG A 505 8.46 -12.90 -2.50
CA ARG A 505 9.11 -13.51 -1.33
C ARG A 505 8.35 -13.12 -0.06
N GLY A 506 8.54 -13.87 1.02
CA GLY A 506 7.91 -13.56 2.32
C GLY A 506 6.38 -13.67 2.32
N TYR A 507 5.83 -14.58 1.52
CA TYR A 507 4.41 -14.72 1.22
C TYR A 507 3.48 -14.66 2.44
N LYS A 508 3.70 -15.54 3.43
CA LYS A 508 2.81 -15.67 4.60
C LYS A 508 2.75 -14.37 5.41
N ARG A 509 3.91 -13.74 5.64
CA ARG A 509 3.98 -12.45 6.35
C ARG A 509 3.33 -11.32 5.56
N PHE A 510 3.51 -11.29 4.24
CA PHE A 510 2.85 -10.31 3.38
C PHE A 510 1.33 -10.42 3.49
N VAL A 511 0.78 -11.64 3.46
CA VAL A 511 -0.67 -11.88 3.61
C VAL A 511 -1.18 -11.39 4.97
N ASP A 512 -0.43 -11.61 6.06
CA ASP A 512 -0.81 -11.12 7.39
C ASP A 512 -0.85 -9.59 7.47
N ILE A 513 0.19 -8.94 6.92
CA ILE A 513 0.28 -7.48 6.82
C ILE A 513 -0.89 -6.95 6.01
N HIS A 514 -1.15 -7.53 4.85
CA HIS A 514 -2.25 -7.11 3.97
C HIS A 514 -3.59 -7.26 4.68
N SER A 515 -3.84 -8.40 5.33
CA SER A 515 -5.08 -8.64 6.06
C SER A 515 -5.28 -7.64 7.21
N ALA A 516 -4.22 -7.26 7.93
CA ALA A 516 -4.30 -6.22 8.96
C ALA A 516 -4.57 -4.84 8.33
N ALA A 517 -3.82 -4.50 7.28
CA ALA A 517 -3.89 -3.19 6.63
C ALA A 517 -5.28 -2.87 6.09
N ILE A 518 -5.93 -3.80 5.38
CA ILE A 518 -7.27 -3.59 4.82
C ILE A 518 -8.35 -3.45 5.91
N LYS A 519 -8.07 -3.89 7.14
CA LYS A 519 -8.98 -3.77 8.28
C LYS A 519 -8.75 -2.51 9.11
N SER A 520 -7.56 -1.91 9.02
CA SER A 520 -7.10 -0.82 9.89
C SER A 520 -6.43 0.33 9.11
N THR A 521 -6.98 0.72 7.97
CA THR A 521 -6.34 1.62 6.99
C THR A 521 -5.91 2.97 7.53
N ARG A 522 -6.60 3.51 8.55
CA ARG A 522 -6.35 4.85 9.11
C ARG A 522 -5.20 4.96 10.13
N LEU A 523 -4.64 3.84 10.62
CA LEU A 523 -3.69 3.89 11.75
C LEU A 523 -2.43 4.72 11.49
N PHE A 524 -2.09 4.94 10.22
CA PHE A 524 -0.88 5.62 9.79
C PHE A 524 -1.16 6.90 9.00
N LEU A 525 -2.34 7.49 9.16
CA LEU A 525 -2.60 8.83 8.64
C LEU A 525 -1.60 9.82 9.23
N ALA A 526 -0.93 10.57 8.36
CA ALA A 526 0.04 11.57 8.79
C ALA A 526 -0.67 12.73 9.51
N PRO A 527 0.03 13.58 10.29
CA PRO A 527 -0.60 14.78 10.84
C PRO A 527 -1.09 15.75 9.75
N THR A 528 -0.39 15.81 8.62
CA THR A 528 -0.74 16.60 7.45
C THR A 528 -1.40 15.74 6.37
N ILE A 529 -2.43 16.26 5.71
CA ILE A 529 -3.12 15.55 4.63
C ILE A 529 -2.17 15.37 3.45
N LYS A 530 -2.00 14.12 3.00
CA LYS A 530 -1.25 13.76 1.79
C LYS A 530 -2.17 13.14 0.74
N PRO A 531 -1.84 13.25 -0.56
CA PRO A 531 -2.65 12.64 -1.63
C PRO A 531 -2.70 11.12 -1.55
N ASN A 532 -1.67 10.50 -0.97
CA ASN A 532 -1.46 9.06 -0.91
C ASN A 532 -1.81 8.46 0.46
N GLU A 533 -2.86 8.91 1.15
CA GLU A 533 -3.16 8.42 2.51
C GLU A 533 -3.76 7.01 2.56
N TYR A 534 -4.40 6.57 1.47
CA TYR A 534 -5.10 5.29 1.37
C TYR A 534 -4.70 4.49 0.13
N GLU A 535 -3.44 4.58 -0.28
CA GLU A 535 -2.90 3.70 -1.31
C GLU A 535 -2.63 2.30 -0.73
N HIS A 536 -2.73 1.27 -1.57
CA HIS A 536 -2.31 -0.08 -1.15
C HIS A 536 -0.81 -0.08 -0.80
N GLY A 537 -0.31 -1.05 -0.05
CA GLY A 537 1.13 -1.20 0.20
C GLY A 537 1.79 -0.21 1.19
N LEU A 538 1.10 0.83 1.67
CA LEU A 538 1.65 1.80 2.65
C LEU A 538 1.85 1.25 4.06
N TRP A 539 1.22 0.13 4.39
CA TRP A 539 1.22 -0.42 5.73
C TRP A 539 2.52 -1.17 6.01
N ARG A 540 3.23 -0.80 7.08
CA ARG A 540 4.67 -1.11 7.25
C ARG A 540 4.99 -2.46 7.88
N GLY A 541 4.02 -3.13 8.49
CA GLY A 541 4.29 -4.33 9.29
C GLY A 541 4.70 -3.97 10.72
N HIS A 542 3.87 -4.30 11.71
CA HIS A 542 4.24 -4.27 13.13
C HIS A 542 3.50 -5.39 13.86
N ILE A 543 4.21 -6.37 14.40
CA ILE A 543 3.62 -7.62 14.92
C ILE A 543 2.43 -7.42 15.86
N PRO A 544 2.48 -6.53 16.88
CA PRO A 544 1.32 -6.26 17.73
C PRO A 544 0.10 -5.78 16.96
N LEU A 545 0.27 -4.88 15.99
CA LEU A 545 -0.83 -4.40 15.15
C LEU A 545 -1.29 -5.48 14.17
N ILE A 546 -0.38 -6.25 13.56
CA ILE A 546 -0.73 -7.39 12.69
C ILE A 546 -1.62 -8.35 13.46
N THR A 547 -1.17 -8.77 14.64
CA THR A 547 -1.86 -9.73 15.52
C THR A 547 -3.26 -9.24 15.87
N LYS A 548 -3.36 -7.96 16.26
CA LYS A 548 -4.62 -7.34 16.62
C LYS A 548 -5.60 -7.26 15.44
N TYR A 549 -5.19 -6.73 14.30
CA TYR A 549 -6.12 -6.39 13.22
C TYR A 549 -6.36 -7.52 12.22
N ALA A 550 -5.37 -8.36 11.92
CA ALA A 550 -5.53 -9.45 10.95
C ALA A 550 -6.57 -10.50 11.42
N SER A 551 -6.73 -10.68 12.73
CA SER A 551 -7.67 -11.64 13.32
C SER A 551 -9.14 -11.18 13.34
N VAL A 552 -9.39 -9.86 13.27
CA VAL A 552 -10.75 -9.29 13.29
C VAL A 552 -11.52 -9.73 12.04
N GLU A 553 -12.83 -9.96 12.16
CA GLU A 553 -13.66 -10.42 11.04
C GLU A 553 -13.73 -9.42 9.87
N ASN A 554 -13.88 -8.13 10.15
CA ASN A 554 -13.94 -7.05 9.16
C ASN A 554 -13.30 -5.75 9.72
N GLY A 555 -13.07 -4.77 8.85
CA GLY A 555 -12.47 -3.47 9.19
C GLY A 555 -13.45 -2.32 9.32
N GLY A 556 -12.90 -1.12 9.55
CA GLY A 556 -13.65 0.14 9.68
C GLY A 556 -14.46 0.55 8.44
N LEU A 557 -14.13 0.02 7.26
CA LEU A 557 -14.83 0.34 6.02
C LEU A 557 -16.11 -0.47 5.81
N LEU A 558 -16.27 -1.60 6.52
CA LEU A 558 -17.42 -2.52 6.37
C LEU A 558 -17.69 -2.91 4.91
N LEU A 559 -16.63 -3.21 4.15
CA LEU A 559 -16.69 -3.69 2.78
C LEU A 559 -16.32 -5.19 2.75
N PRO A 560 -16.74 -5.95 1.71
CA PRO A 560 -16.11 -7.23 1.39
C PRO A 560 -14.59 -7.07 1.28
N LEU A 561 -13.83 -8.06 1.74
CA LEU A 561 -12.38 -8.03 1.72
C LEU A 561 -11.82 -8.72 0.46
N HIS A 562 -10.61 -8.35 0.06
CA HIS A 562 -9.92 -8.96 -1.08
C HIS A 562 -8.44 -9.21 -0.75
N MET A 563 -7.91 -10.40 -1.06
CA MET A 563 -6.55 -10.86 -0.70
C MET A 563 -5.47 -10.49 -1.72
N GLY A 564 -5.78 -9.55 -2.61
CA GLY A 564 -4.83 -8.99 -3.56
C GLY A 564 -4.59 -9.85 -4.78
N TRP A 565 -3.57 -9.44 -5.52
CA TRP A 565 -3.07 -10.14 -6.69
C TRP A 565 -2.05 -11.18 -6.27
N TRP A 566 -2.12 -12.33 -6.93
CA TRP A 566 -1.25 -13.45 -6.70
C TRP A 566 -0.65 -13.93 -8.01
N GLY A 567 0.61 -14.37 -7.95
CA GLY A 567 1.28 -15.01 -9.07
C GLY A 567 2.34 -15.95 -8.52
N ASN A 568 2.15 -17.25 -8.77
CA ASN A 568 3.07 -18.29 -8.34
C ASN A 568 4.48 -18.04 -8.88
N GLN A 569 5.49 -18.38 -8.09
CA GLN A 569 6.89 -18.25 -8.47
C GLN A 569 7.59 -19.60 -8.48
N THR A 570 8.52 -19.76 -9.41
CA THR A 570 9.56 -20.79 -9.35
C THR A 570 10.83 -20.21 -8.75
N TRP A 571 11.78 -21.07 -8.39
CA TRP A 571 13.02 -20.64 -7.74
C TRP A 571 13.85 -19.72 -8.66
N ASN A 572 14.13 -18.50 -8.19
CA ASN A 572 15.00 -17.54 -8.88
C ASN A 572 15.79 -16.71 -7.84
N PRO A 573 16.88 -17.27 -7.30
CA PRO A 573 17.66 -16.66 -6.23
C PRO A 573 18.44 -15.41 -6.73
N PRO A 574 18.82 -14.49 -5.85
CA PRO A 574 18.59 -14.52 -4.40
C PRO A 574 17.27 -13.84 -3.98
N GLN A 575 16.51 -13.32 -4.95
CA GLN A 575 15.42 -12.37 -4.67
C GLN A 575 14.02 -12.98 -4.76
N VAL A 576 13.84 -14.14 -5.39
CA VAL A 576 12.52 -14.75 -5.57
C VAL A 576 12.49 -16.11 -4.90
N GLU A 577 11.55 -16.26 -3.96
CA GLU A 577 11.27 -17.51 -3.28
C GLU A 577 10.26 -18.32 -4.11
N PRO A 578 10.46 -19.63 -4.32
CA PRO A 578 9.45 -20.47 -4.94
C PRO A 578 8.19 -20.52 -4.07
N THR A 579 7.03 -20.54 -4.70
CA THR A 579 5.76 -20.72 -3.99
C THR A 579 5.52 -22.20 -3.72
N PHE A 580 5.41 -22.59 -2.46
CA PHE A 580 5.12 -23.97 -2.10
C PHE A 580 3.63 -24.20 -1.80
N PRO A 581 3.18 -25.48 -1.76
CA PRO A 581 1.81 -25.80 -1.34
C PRO A 581 1.40 -25.15 -0.03
N ASP A 582 2.31 -25.06 0.94
CA ASP A 582 2.04 -24.45 2.25
C ASP A 582 1.88 -22.93 2.20
N ASP A 583 2.50 -22.23 1.25
CA ASP A 583 2.24 -20.80 1.03
C ASP A 583 0.81 -20.59 0.47
N ILE A 584 0.35 -21.49 -0.39
CA ILE A 584 -0.99 -21.45 -0.99
C ILE A 584 -2.06 -21.86 0.02
N GLU A 585 -1.86 -22.93 0.79
CA GLU A 585 -2.79 -23.31 1.86
C GLU A 585 -2.92 -22.18 2.88
N TYR A 586 -1.81 -21.50 3.22
CA TYR A 586 -1.85 -20.32 4.08
C TYR A 586 -2.74 -19.22 3.51
N LEU A 587 -2.48 -18.80 2.26
CA LEU A 587 -3.30 -17.80 1.56
C LEU A 587 -4.78 -18.20 1.55
N CYS A 588 -5.08 -19.44 1.16
CA CYS A 588 -6.44 -19.94 1.03
C CYS A 588 -7.17 -20.06 2.38
N CYS A 589 -6.45 -20.40 3.47
CA CYS A 589 -7.01 -20.32 4.82
C CYS A 589 -7.42 -18.89 5.15
N LYS A 590 -6.59 -17.89 4.82
CA LYS A 590 -6.95 -16.47 5.03
C LYS A 590 -8.11 -16.03 4.14
N MET A 591 -8.24 -16.55 2.91
CA MET A 591 -9.42 -16.33 2.07
C MET A 591 -10.69 -16.86 2.72
N ILE A 592 -10.72 -18.11 3.19
CA ILE A 592 -11.88 -18.71 3.88
C ILE A 592 -12.19 -17.95 5.18
N GLY A 593 -11.17 -17.73 6.02
CA GLY A 593 -11.32 -17.05 7.31
C GLY A 593 -11.94 -15.67 7.19
N ASN A 594 -11.61 -14.93 6.12
CA ASN A 594 -12.15 -13.59 5.86
C ASN A 594 -13.35 -13.57 4.91
N ASN A 595 -13.72 -14.71 4.31
CA ASN A 595 -14.55 -14.76 3.11
C ASN A 595 -14.14 -13.70 2.08
N ALA A 596 -12.85 -13.70 1.73
CA ALA A 596 -12.24 -12.73 0.83
C ALA A 596 -11.89 -13.38 -0.51
N GLY A 597 -12.15 -12.65 -1.61
CA GLY A 597 -11.74 -13.07 -2.95
C GLY A 597 -10.23 -12.90 -3.20
N LEU A 598 -9.74 -13.44 -4.31
CA LEU A 598 -8.35 -13.38 -4.76
C LEU A 598 -8.26 -13.04 -6.25
N SER A 599 -7.16 -12.42 -6.69
CA SER A 599 -6.86 -12.27 -8.12
C SER A 599 -5.66 -13.09 -8.52
N MET A 600 -5.71 -13.76 -9.66
CA MET A 600 -4.57 -14.46 -10.25
C MET A 600 -4.05 -13.71 -11.47
N LEU A 601 -2.76 -13.38 -11.47
CA LEU A 601 -2.03 -12.70 -12.55
C LEU A 601 -1.63 -13.66 -13.68
N GLY A 602 -2.60 -14.40 -14.22
CA GLY A 602 -2.37 -15.44 -15.22
C GLY A 602 -1.58 -16.63 -14.69
N GLY A 603 -0.81 -17.29 -15.57
CA GLY A 603 0.02 -18.45 -15.22
C GLY A 603 -0.76 -19.75 -15.02
N VAL A 604 -2.03 -19.77 -15.42
CA VAL A 604 -2.94 -20.91 -15.33
C VAL A 604 -3.38 -21.43 -16.70
N ASP A 605 -2.90 -20.83 -17.78
CA ASP A 605 -3.03 -21.41 -19.12
C ASP A 605 -2.17 -22.67 -19.24
N GLU A 606 -2.62 -23.63 -20.05
CA GLU A 606 -2.00 -24.95 -20.18
C GLU A 606 -0.51 -24.88 -20.55
N LYS A 607 -0.10 -23.93 -21.40
CA LYS A 607 1.32 -23.73 -21.73
C LYS A 607 2.15 -23.40 -20.50
N ASN A 608 1.68 -22.51 -19.63
CA ASN A 608 2.38 -22.17 -18.39
C ASN A 608 2.34 -23.30 -17.37
N LEU A 609 1.23 -24.03 -17.27
CA LEU A 609 1.10 -25.18 -16.37
C LEU A 609 2.02 -26.34 -16.77
N ASP A 610 2.22 -26.56 -18.07
CA ASP A 610 3.16 -27.55 -18.60
C ASP A 610 4.62 -27.12 -18.40
N ALA A 611 4.91 -25.84 -18.60
CA ALA A 611 6.25 -25.29 -18.39
C ALA A 611 6.66 -25.27 -16.90
N ASN A 612 5.68 -25.22 -15.98
CA ASN A 612 5.88 -25.14 -14.53
C ASN A 612 4.93 -26.10 -13.79
N PRO A 613 5.25 -27.41 -13.71
CA PRO A 613 4.37 -28.42 -13.11
C PRO A 613 3.98 -28.14 -11.64
N LEU A 614 4.76 -27.33 -10.92
CA LEU A 614 4.39 -26.78 -9.62
C LEU A 614 3.05 -26.05 -9.66
N PHE A 615 2.86 -25.17 -10.65
CA PHE A 615 1.68 -24.30 -10.72
C PHE A 615 0.40 -25.12 -10.92
N ARG A 616 0.47 -26.24 -11.64
CA ARG A 616 -0.67 -27.16 -11.80
C ARG A 616 -1.12 -27.72 -10.45
N ARG A 617 -0.19 -28.10 -9.58
CA ARG A 617 -0.51 -28.58 -8.22
C ARG A 617 -1.06 -27.46 -7.34
N LEU A 618 -0.49 -26.26 -7.41
CA LEU A 618 -0.97 -25.10 -6.63
C LEU A 618 -2.39 -24.67 -7.06
N THR A 619 -2.69 -24.69 -8.36
CA THR A 619 -4.01 -24.37 -8.92
C THR A 619 -5.09 -25.31 -8.37
N ALA A 620 -4.78 -26.62 -8.25
CA ALA A 620 -5.70 -27.59 -7.69
C ALA A 620 -6.02 -27.32 -6.20
N ILE A 621 -5.02 -26.86 -5.41
CA ILE A 621 -5.23 -26.45 -4.01
C ILE A 621 -6.15 -25.22 -3.97
N ILE A 622 -5.87 -24.19 -4.77
CA ILE A 622 -6.69 -22.97 -4.83
C ILE A 622 -8.14 -23.32 -5.13
N LYS A 623 -8.38 -24.14 -6.18
CA LYS A 623 -9.73 -24.60 -6.55
C LYS A 623 -10.47 -25.24 -5.39
N GLN A 624 -9.83 -26.19 -4.70
CA GLN A 624 -10.48 -26.91 -3.62
C GLN A 624 -10.90 -25.99 -2.47
N TYR A 625 -10.03 -25.05 -2.07
CA TYR A 625 -10.35 -24.10 -1.01
C TYR A 625 -11.39 -23.08 -1.45
N GLU A 626 -11.33 -22.62 -2.69
CA GLU A 626 -12.28 -21.65 -3.24
C GLU A 626 -13.69 -22.24 -3.31
N GLU A 627 -13.83 -23.51 -3.70
CA GLU A 627 -15.11 -24.23 -3.65
C GLU A 627 -15.68 -24.29 -2.23
N LEU A 628 -14.85 -24.58 -1.23
CA LEU A 628 -15.27 -24.59 0.18
C LEU A 628 -15.65 -23.20 0.69
N ARG A 629 -14.96 -22.14 0.24
CA ARG A 629 -15.30 -20.75 0.54
C ARG A 629 -16.66 -20.38 -0.04
N HIS A 630 -16.92 -20.69 -1.31
CA HIS A 630 -18.21 -20.44 -1.96
C HIS A 630 -19.36 -21.19 -1.30
N GLN A 631 -19.11 -22.39 -0.77
CA GLN A 631 -20.08 -23.18 -0.02
C GLN A 631 -20.32 -22.67 1.41
N ASN A 632 -19.51 -21.71 1.89
CA ASN A 632 -19.46 -21.33 3.30
C ASN A 632 -19.35 -22.56 4.23
N TYR A 633 -18.45 -23.49 3.85
CA TYR A 633 -18.39 -24.83 4.41
C TYR A 633 -17.98 -24.86 5.89
N PHE A 634 -17.05 -23.98 6.30
CA PHE A 634 -16.52 -23.93 7.67
C PHE A 634 -17.28 -22.95 8.55
N SER A 635 -17.50 -23.33 9.81
CA SER A 635 -18.18 -22.51 10.83
C SER A 635 -17.42 -21.23 11.17
N ASP A 636 -18.10 -20.24 11.78
CA ASP A 636 -17.46 -18.99 12.19
C ASP A 636 -16.34 -19.18 13.24
N PRO A 637 -16.44 -20.10 14.22
CA PRO A 637 -15.31 -20.45 15.10
C PRO A 637 -14.08 -20.95 14.34
N ILE A 638 -14.26 -21.83 13.34
CA ILE A 638 -13.15 -22.30 12.50
C ILE A 638 -12.59 -21.15 11.68
N ARG A 639 -13.44 -20.34 11.03
CA ARG A 639 -13.01 -19.17 10.26
C ARG A 639 -12.22 -18.18 11.12
N ALA A 640 -12.55 -18.03 12.41
CA ALA A 640 -11.77 -17.22 13.35
C ALA A 640 -10.34 -17.75 13.53
N LEU A 641 -10.16 -19.06 13.73
CA LEU A 641 -8.83 -19.69 13.79
C LEU A 641 -8.06 -19.46 12.49
N LEU A 642 -8.72 -19.55 11.34
CA LEU A 642 -8.07 -19.34 10.05
C LEU A 642 -7.61 -17.90 9.84
N ARG A 643 -8.22 -16.90 10.49
CA ARG A 643 -7.78 -15.49 10.44
C ARG A 643 -6.53 -15.21 11.26
N GLU A 644 -6.17 -16.05 12.24
CA GLU A 644 -5.04 -15.77 13.14
C GLU A 644 -3.71 -15.68 12.39
N PRO A 645 -2.97 -14.57 12.46
CA PRO A 645 -1.70 -14.42 11.75
C PRO A 645 -0.65 -15.40 12.28
N GLY A 646 0.20 -15.89 11.39
CA GLY A 646 1.20 -16.93 11.65
C GLY A 646 0.66 -18.32 11.94
N LYS A 647 -0.65 -18.52 12.11
CA LYS A 647 -1.25 -19.85 12.27
C LYS A 647 -1.51 -20.49 10.92
N GLU A 648 -1.03 -21.72 10.78
CA GLU A 648 -1.07 -22.47 9.53
C GLU A 648 -1.92 -23.73 9.68
N PHE A 649 -2.63 -24.09 8.60
CA PHE A 649 -3.49 -25.25 8.56
C PHE A 649 -3.35 -25.93 7.19
N THR A 650 -3.46 -27.26 7.18
CA THR A 650 -3.53 -28.05 5.95
C THR A 650 -4.87 -28.75 5.84
N LEU A 651 -5.42 -28.78 4.64
CA LEU A 651 -6.72 -29.38 4.34
C LEU A 651 -6.56 -30.87 4.06
N PHE A 652 -7.45 -31.66 4.64
CA PHE A 652 -7.51 -33.09 4.38
C PHE A 652 -8.97 -33.57 4.35
N GLN A 653 -9.19 -34.69 3.69
CA GLN A 653 -10.50 -35.34 3.66
C GLN A 653 -10.55 -36.46 4.71
N ARG A 654 -11.60 -36.48 5.53
CA ARG A 654 -11.90 -37.56 6.46
C ARG A 654 -12.37 -38.80 5.69
N GLU A 655 -12.37 -39.96 6.35
CA GLU A 655 -12.81 -41.23 5.74
C GLU A 655 -14.28 -41.19 5.25
N ASN A 656 -15.12 -40.35 5.85
CA ASN A 656 -16.51 -40.13 5.46
C ASN A 656 -16.67 -39.18 4.25
N GLY A 657 -15.58 -38.66 3.69
CA GLY A 657 -15.60 -37.72 2.56
C GLY A 657 -15.71 -36.24 2.95
N GLU A 658 -15.87 -35.92 4.23
CA GLU A 658 -15.94 -34.54 4.70
C GLU A 658 -14.55 -33.88 4.75
N TRP A 659 -14.51 -32.61 4.39
CA TRP A 659 -13.29 -31.81 4.50
C TRP A 659 -13.07 -31.34 5.92
N ASN A 660 -11.82 -31.36 6.38
CA ASN A 660 -11.41 -30.74 7.63
C ASN A 660 -9.99 -30.18 7.54
N LEU A 661 -9.62 -29.33 8.49
CA LEU A 661 -8.31 -28.73 8.63
C LEU A 661 -7.61 -29.31 9.86
N ARG A 662 -6.28 -29.35 9.81
CA ARG A 662 -5.44 -29.59 11.00
C ARG A 662 -4.39 -28.50 11.10
N PRO A 663 -4.03 -28.04 12.31
CA PRO A 663 -2.88 -27.16 12.51
C PRO A 663 -1.61 -27.81 11.97
N VAL A 664 -0.74 -27.03 11.36
CA VAL A 664 0.57 -27.48 10.89
C VAL A 664 1.62 -26.41 11.22
N ALA A 665 2.87 -26.80 11.41
CA ALA A 665 3.98 -25.89 11.66
C ALA A 665 5.15 -26.22 10.73
N TYR A 666 5.63 -25.22 9.99
CA TYR A 666 6.79 -25.33 9.09
C TYR A 666 8.00 -24.61 9.68
N GLN A 667 8.86 -25.34 10.40
CA GLN A 667 10.04 -24.77 11.06
C GLN A 667 11.27 -24.84 10.15
N LYS A 668 11.57 -23.70 9.52
CA LYS A 668 12.67 -23.50 8.57
C LYS A 668 14.00 -23.24 9.30
N HIS A 669 15.06 -23.93 8.90
CA HIS A 669 16.43 -23.72 9.40
C HIS A 669 17.47 -23.77 8.26
N LYS A 670 18.38 -22.80 8.20
CA LYS A 670 19.46 -22.73 7.20
C LYS A 670 20.75 -23.34 7.75
N VAL A 671 21.16 -24.45 7.16
CA VAL A 671 22.49 -25.04 7.36
C VAL A 671 23.46 -24.33 6.43
N ALA A 672 24.51 -23.71 6.99
CA ALA A 672 25.48 -22.90 6.24
C ALA A 672 26.70 -23.71 5.75
N GLY A 673 26.73 -25.00 6.07
CA GLY A 673 27.79 -25.96 5.77
C GLY A 673 27.75 -27.13 6.75
N THR A 674 28.20 -28.32 6.34
CA THR A 674 28.13 -29.53 7.19
C THR A 674 29.03 -29.46 8.43
N GLY A 675 30.20 -28.83 8.31
CA GLY A 675 31.09 -28.54 9.45
C GLY A 675 30.77 -27.24 10.20
N HIS A 676 29.71 -26.52 9.82
CA HIS A 676 29.33 -25.26 10.45
C HIS A 676 28.45 -25.51 11.68
N PRO A 677 28.50 -24.71 12.77
CA PRO A 677 27.64 -24.90 13.93
C PRO A 677 26.14 -24.95 13.62
N SER A 678 25.69 -24.30 12.55
CA SER A 678 24.29 -24.36 12.12
C SER A 678 23.88 -25.72 11.54
N SER A 679 24.78 -26.69 11.38
CA SER A 679 24.38 -28.09 11.11
C SER A 679 23.72 -28.75 12.31
N HIS A 680 23.71 -28.11 13.49
CA HIS A 680 23.05 -28.56 14.70
C HIS A 680 22.11 -27.47 15.23
N TRP A 681 20.87 -27.80 15.53
CA TRP A 681 19.88 -26.85 16.05
C TRP A 681 18.77 -27.54 16.85
N ILE A 682 17.89 -26.73 17.43
CA ILE A 682 16.72 -27.20 18.18
C ILE A 682 15.46 -26.83 17.40
N VAL A 683 14.53 -27.78 17.30
CA VAL A 683 13.17 -27.58 16.78
C VAL A 683 12.18 -27.89 17.89
N ARG A 684 11.17 -27.04 18.06
CA ARG A 684 10.14 -27.22 19.09
C ARG A 684 8.86 -27.73 18.45
N ASN A 685 8.41 -28.92 18.80
CA ASN A 685 7.11 -29.43 18.36
C ASN A 685 6.02 -29.05 19.37
N ASP A 686 5.12 -28.17 18.99
CA ASP A 686 3.98 -27.76 19.83
C ASP A 686 2.78 -28.73 19.72
N PHE A 687 2.94 -29.85 19.01
CA PHE A 687 1.93 -30.89 18.85
C PHE A 687 2.35 -32.19 19.52
N GLY A 688 1.45 -33.19 19.49
CA GLY A 688 1.74 -34.53 19.97
C GLY A 688 2.89 -35.21 19.23
N GLU A 689 3.44 -36.25 19.85
CA GLU A 689 4.49 -37.08 19.26
C GLU A 689 4.06 -37.66 17.90
N GLN A 690 4.93 -37.56 16.90
CA GLN A 690 4.65 -38.01 15.54
C GLN A 690 5.93 -38.35 14.76
N PRO A 691 5.87 -39.17 13.69
CA PRO A 691 6.98 -39.34 12.77
C PRO A 691 7.40 -38.00 12.15
N VAL A 692 8.71 -37.74 12.04
CA VAL A 692 9.21 -36.49 11.44
C VAL A 692 8.82 -36.39 9.97
N LYS A 693 8.47 -35.18 9.54
CA LYS A 693 8.23 -34.81 8.14
C LYS A 693 9.17 -33.67 7.76
N LEU A 694 9.65 -33.65 6.52
CA LEU A 694 10.75 -32.78 6.12
C LEU A 694 10.57 -32.20 4.72
N ARG A 695 11.04 -30.96 4.52
CA ARG A 695 11.47 -30.45 3.22
C ARG A 695 12.95 -30.12 3.26
N ILE A 696 13.71 -30.54 2.25
CA ILE A 696 15.16 -30.27 2.11
C ILE A 696 15.40 -29.55 0.79
N GLU A 697 16.07 -28.40 0.82
CA GLU A 697 16.29 -27.54 -0.36
C GLU A 697 17.77 -27.12 -0.41
N PRO A 698 18.58 -27.63 -1.36
CA PRO A 698 19.91 -27.10 -1.60
C PRO A 698 19.81 -25.67 -2.14
N LEU A 699 20.56 -24.74 -1.51
CA LEU A 699 20.55 -23.33 -1.85
C LEU A 699 21.75 -22.98 -2.75
N MET A 700 21.83 -21.73 -3.21
CA MET A 700 23.05 -21.21 -3.85
C MET A 700 24.16 -21.09 -2.82
N SER A 701 25.37 -21.53 -3.16
CA SER A 701 26.57 -21.29 -2.37
C SER A 701 27.30 -20.05 -2.87
N VAL A 702 28.39 -19.64 -2.21
CA VAL A 702 29.18 -18.48 -2.61
C VAL A 702 30.65 -18.84 -2.71
N LYS A 703 31.40 -18.10 -3.53
CA LYS A 703 32.86 -18.18 -3.53
C LYS A 703 33.44 -17.74 -2.16
N PRO A 704 34.62 -18.25 -1.76
CA PRO A 704 35.26 -17.86 -0.49
C PRO A 704 35.47 -16.35 -0.37
N PHE A 705 35.50 -15.83 0.86
CA PHE A 705 35.65 -14.39 1.14
C PHE A 705 36.89 -13.73 0.49
N ASN A 706 37.95 -14.50 0.28
CA ASN A 706 39.22 -14.03 -0.33
C ASN A 706 39.36 -14.37 -1.82
N ASP A 707 38.30 -14.84 -2.47
CA ASP A 707 38.29 -15.05 -3.91
C ASP A 707 38.54 -13.72 -4.66
N PRO A 708 39.44 -13.70 -5.68
CA PRO A 708 39.76 -12.48 -6.41
C PRO A 708 38.60 -11.94 -7.26
N ALA A 709 37.55 -12.72 -7.53
CA ALA A 709 36.37 -12.25 -8.23
C ALA A 709 35.40 -11.43 -7.34
N ASN A 710 35.67 -11.34 -6.03
CA ASN A 710 34.85 -10.57 -5.11
C ASN A 710 35.04 -9.07 -5.31
N VAL A 711 33.95 -8.30 -5.23
CA VAL A 711 33.97 -6.84 -5.33
C VAL A 711 33.93 -6.24 -3.93
N VAL A 712 34.91 -5.42 -3.57
CA VAL A 712 34.91 -4.72 -2.27
C VAL A 712 33.94 -3.54 -2.33
N ILE A 713 32.92 -3.55 -1.49
CA ILE A 713 31.89 -2.50 -1.43
C ILE A 713 32.24 -1.47 -0.34
N ALA A 714 32.75 -1.94 0.80
CA ALA A 714 33.27 -1.09 1.87
C ALA A 714 34.46 -1.79 2.55
N ASP A 715 35.54 -1.05 2.82
CA ASP A 715 36.77 -1.58 3.43
C ASP A 715 37.18 -0.83 4.70
N PHE A 716 36.50 0.28 5.02
CA PHE A 716 36.75 1.12 6.20
C PHE A 716 38.18 1.69 6.27
N SER A 717 38.87 1.78 5.11
CA SER A 717 40.21 2.38 5.01
C SER A 717 40.20 3.91 5.09
N GLU A 718 39.07 4.53 4.79
CA GLU A 718 38.84 5.97 4.88
C GLU A 718 37.86 6.30 6.00
N GLU A 719 38.09 7.40 6.73
CA GLU A 719 37.27 7.77 7.91
C GLU A 719 35.82 8.15 7.58
N LYS A 720 35.51 8.54 6.33
CA LYS A 720 34.20 9.12 5.94
C LYS A 720 33.52 8.37 4.79
N GLN A 721 33.58 7.05 4.79
CA GLN A 721 32.87 6.25 3.77
C GLN A 721 31.35 6.23 3.95
N PHE A 722 30.86 6.53 5.16
CA PHE A 722 29.44 6.53 5.48
C PHE A 722 29.03 7.87 6.10
N ILE A 723 27.80 8.26 5.82
CA ILE A 723 27.13 9.42 6.42
C ILE A 723 25.94 8.96 7.26
N GLN A 724 25.71 9.62 8.40
CA GLN A 724 24.53 9.38 9.21
C GLN A 724 23.33 10.08 8.56
N GLU A 725 22.45 9.31 7.93
CA GLU A 725 21.27 9.82 7.22
C GLU A 725 20.04 9.93 8.14
N GLY A 726 20.03 9.26 9.29
CA GLY A 726 18.94 9.39 10.26
C GLY A 726 19.11 8.55 11.53
N SER A 727 18.36 8.90 12.57
CA SER A 727 18.21 8.11 13.79
C SER A 727 16.84 8.33 14.43
N ALA A 728 16.42 7.40 15.29
CA ALA A 728 15.27 7.59 16.17
C ALA A 728 15.54 8.74 17.15
N ALA A 729 14.48 9.36 17.67
CA ALA A 729 14.60 10.46 18.62
C ALA A 729 15.44 10.05 19.85
N GLY A 730 16.48 10.83 20.14
CA GLY A 730 17.40 10.57 21.25
C GLY A 730 18.49 9.53 20.99
N VAL A 731 18.51 8.86 19.83
CA VAL A 731 19.58 7.95 19.43
C VAL A 731 20.72 8.72 18.77
N SER A 732 21.95 8.45 19.22
CA SER A 732 23.20 8.97 18.65
C SER A 732 24.18 7.84 18.37
N GLY A 733 25.03 7.99 17.35
CA GLY A 733 26.01 6.98 17.01
C GLY A 733 26.84 7.37 15.80
N GLY A 734 27.68 6.46 15.34
CA GLY A 734 28.63 6.71 14.27
C GLY A 734 29.30 5.44 13.79
N ILE A 735 29.94 5.54 12.63
CA ILE A 735 30.91 4.54 12.19
C ILE A 735 32.27 5.21 12.01
N ILE A 736 33.29 4.64 12.66
CA ILE A 736 34.67 5.14 12.63
C ILE A 736 35.64 4.00 12.31
N SER A 737 36.77 4.28 11.67
CA SER A 737 37.79 3.27 11.43
C SER A 737 38.36 2.73 12.75
N SER A 738 38.66 1.43 12.77
CA SER A 738 39.28 0.73 13.90
C SER A 738 40.65 0.19 13.49
N SER A 739 41.61 0.22 14.43
CA SER A 739 42.94 -0.35 14.25
C SER A 739 42.93 -1.89 14.31
N GLU A 740 41.88 -2.47 14.87
CA GLU A 740 41.69 -3.91 14.89
C GLU A 740 41.31 -4.42 13.49
N LYS A 741 42.05 -5.42 13.01
CA LYS A 741 41.78 -6.05 11.72
C LYS A 741 40.79 -7.19 11.89
N SER A 742 39.93 -7.35 10.90
CA SER A 742 39.07 -8.54 10.82
C SER A 742 39.90 -9.80 10.60
N MET A 743 39.29 -10.96 10.88
CA MET A 743 39.90 -12.28 10.57
C MET A 743 40.14 -12.49 9.05
N GLY A 744 39.55 -11.65 8.19
CA GLY A 744 39.86 -11.58 6.76
C GLY A 744 41.12 -10.76 6.42
N GLY A 745 41.83 -10.20 7.39
CA GLY A 745 43.08 -9.44 7.22
C GLY A 745 42.91 -7.97 6.83
N THR A 746 41.67 -7.47 6.73
CA THR A 746 41.37 -6.08 6.33
C THR A 746 41.09 -5.17 7.53
N SER A 747 41.17 -3.86 7.32
CA SER A 747 40.65 -2.85 8.26
C SER A 747 39.18 -3.12 8.63
N SER A 748 38.75 -2.60 9.78
CA SER A 748 37.37 -2.70 10.24
C SER A 748 36.80 -1.34 10.64
N GLY A 749 35.49 -1.18 10.56
CA GLY A 749 34.76 -0.03 11.07
C GLY A 749 34.07 -0.36 12.40
N ARG A 750 34.25 0.47 13.42
CA ARG A 750 33.49 0.44 14.67
C ARG A 750 32.16 1.14 14.45
N PHE A 751 31.07 0.39 14.33
CA PHE A 751 29.72 0.93 14.30
C PHE A 751 29.15 0.92 15.72
N TYR A 752 28.94 2.11 16.28
CA TYR A 752 28.47 2.28 17.66
C TYR A 752 27.22 3.15 17.71
N ALA A 753 26.35 2.91 18.69
CA ALA A 753 25.15 3.69 18.91
C ALA A 753 24.69 3.60 20.36
N SER A 754 24.02 4.63 20.85
CA SER A 754 23.47 4.71 22.19
C SER A 754 22.02 5.20 22.13
N ALA A 755 21.14 4.55 22.89
CA ALA A 755 19.74 4.93 23.04
C ALA A 755 19.45 5.48 24.45
N PRO A 756 18.43 6.34 24.61
CA PRO A 756 18.07 6.88 25.92
C PRO A 756 17.70 5.78 26.92
N GLN A 757 18.04 5.99 28.20
CA GLN A 757 17.74 5.04 29.28
C GLN A 757 16.24 4.83 29.51
N SER A 758 15.41 5.80 29.14
CA SER A 758 13.95 5.73 29.24
C SER A 758 13.26 5.05 28.03
N SER A 759 14.02 4.56 27.05
CA SER A 759 13.45 3.91 25.86
C SER A 759 13.02 2.47 26.14
N SER A 760 12.03 1.96 25.40
CA SER A 760 11.62 0.54 25.43
C SER A 760 12.52 -0.35 24.55
N GLY A 761 13.55 0.21 23.92
CA GLY A 761 14.39 -0.43 22.89
C GLY A 761 13.69 -0.62 21.53
N GLU A 762 12.40 -0.91 21.52
CA GLU A 762 11.62 -1.06 20.29
C GLU A 762 11.61 0.23 19.46
N GLY A 763 11.94 0.12 18.17
CA GLY A 763 11.99 1.27 17.25
C GLY A 763 13.12 2.26 17.54
N MET A 764 14.10 1.89 18.38
CA MET A 764 15.34 2.65 18.54
C MET A 764 16.33 2.19 17.47
N TRP A 765 16.55 3.04 16.47
CA TRP A 765 17.37 2.74 15.30
C TRP A 765 18.31 3.89 14.92
N ILE A 766 19.35 3.57 14.16
CA ILE A 766 20.25 4.53 13.50
C ILE A 766 20.67 3.99 12.14
N LYS A 767 20.81 4.88 11.16
CA LYS A 767 21.12 4.58 9.76
C LYS A 767 22.42 5.28 9.33
N MET A 768 23.34 4.49 8.80
CA MET A 768 24.55 4.93 8.10
C MET A 768 24.44 4.57 6.62
N GLU A 769 24.83 5.48 5.71
CA GLU A 769 24.71 5.29 4.27
C GLU A 769 26.01 5.60 3.53
N LYS A 770 26.38 4.72 2.59
CA LYS A 770 27.43 4.94 1.60
C LYS A 770 26.78 5.00 0.22
N LYS A 771 26.86 6.15 -0.45
CA LYS A 771 26.38 6.32 -1.82
C LYS A 771 27.45 5.91 -2.83
N PHE A 772 27.02 5.39 -3.97
CA PHE A 772 27.87 5.11 -5.12
C PHE A 772 27.56 6.10 -6.23
N GLU A 773 28.55 6.88 -6.63
CA GLU A 773 28.49 7.62 -7.89
C GLU A 773 29.81 7.47 -8.66
N PRO A 774 29.80 6.88 -9.88
CA PRO A 774 28.66 6.29 -10.57
C PRO A 774 28.04 5.10 -9.81
N TRP A 775 26.78 4.76 -10.09
CA TRP A 775 26.11 3.60 -9.50
C TRP A 775 26.92 2.30 -9.71
N LEU A 776 26.89 1.44 -8.71
CA LEU A 776 27.70 0.22 -8.64
C LEU A 776 27.03 -0.92 -9.41
N ASP A 777 27.79 -1.58 -10.30
CA ASP A 777 27.39 -2.83 -10.95
C ASP A 777 28.01 -4.03 -10.23
N ILE A 778 27.17 -4.79 -9.54
CA ILE A 778 27.46 -6.08 -8.91
C ILE A 778 26.54 -7.19 -9.46
N SER A 779 26.10 -7.07 -10.72
CA SER A 779 25.22 -8.05 -11.37
C SER A 779 25.77 -9.49 -11.34
N LYS A 780 27.09 -9.66 -11.29
CA LYS A 780 27.81 -10.94 -11.16
C LYS A 780 28.09 -11.37 -9.72
N ASN A 781 27.77 -10.53 -8.73
CA ASN A 781 28.17 -10.68 -7.33
C ASN A 781 26.99 -10.31 -6.39
N GLN A 782 25.93 -11.10 -6.42
CA GLN A 782 24.64 -10.74 -5.80
C GLN A 782 24.52 -11.10 -4.32
N ALA A 783 25.52 -11.77 -3.73
CA ALA A 783 25.58 -12.09 -2.30
C ALA A 783 26.54 -11.16 -1.56
N LEU A 784 26.44 -11.08 -0.24
CA LEU A 784 27.37 -10.34 0.61
C LEU A 784 28.15 -11.25 1.55
N GLY A 785 29.44 -10.95 1.72
CA GLY A 785 30.31 -11.53 2.72
C GLY A 785 30.80 -10.45 3.67
N VAL A 786 30.70 -10.71 4.97
CA VAL A 786 31.16 -9.77 6.00
C VAL A 786 31.62 -10.51 7.26
N TRP A 787 32.70 -10.02 7.87
CA TRP A 787 33.09 -10.42 9.23
C TRP A 787 32.52 -9.41 10.22
N VAL A 788 31.89 -9.87 11.28
CA VAL A 788 31.34 -9.02 12.34
C VAL A 788 31.88 -9.50 13.68
N ARG A 789 32.45 -8.57 14.46
CA ARG A 789 32.75 -8.78 15.88
C ARG A 789 31.60 -8.21 16.70
N GLY A 790 30.82 -9.08 17.32
CA GLY A 790 29.72 -8.68 18.18
C GLY A 790 30.18 -8.33 19.59
N ASP A 791 29.36 -7.53 20.28
CA ASP A 791 29.48 -7.21 21.70
C ASP A 791 28.54 -8.04 22.59
N GLY A 792 27.58 -8.75 21.99
CA GLY A 792 26.62 -9.62 22.66
C GLY A 792 25.43 -8.89 23.29
N GLN A 793 25.16 -7.63 22.92
CA GLN A 793 24.10 -6.82 23.53
C GLN A 793 22.72 -6.99 22.89
N GLY A 794 22.62 -7.72 21.78
CA GLY A 794 21.37 -8.19 21.21
C GLY A 794 20.69 -7.25 20.23
N GLU A 795 21.32 -6.12 19.87
CA GLU A 795 20.86 -5.24 18.81
C GLU A 795 20.82 -5.96 17.46
N LEU A 796 20.04 -5.41 16.54
CA LEU A 796 19.90 -5.94 15.19
C LEU A 796 20.73 -5.12 14.21
N LEU A 797 21.77 -5.72 13.64
CA LEU A 797 22.51 -5.16 12.51
C LEU A 797 21.82 -5.55 11.20
N ASN A 798 21.51 -4.58 10.35
CA ASN A 798 21.01 -4.82 8.99
C ASN A 798 21.95 -4.22 7.95
N LEU A 799 22.36 -5.04 6.98
CA LEU A 799 23.10 -4.62 5.79
C LEU A 799 22.14 -4.58 4.61
N ARG A 800 21.90 -3.38 4.08
CA ARG A 800 20.94 -3.16 2.99
C ARG A 800 21.61 -2.62 1.73
N ILE A 801 21.29 -3.24 0.60
CA ILE A 801 21.53 -2.69 -0.74
C ILE A 801 20.22 -2.11 -1.29
N GLU A 802 20.31 -0.97 -1.99
CA GLU A 802 19.16 -0.32 -2.63
C GLU A 802 19.43 0.01 -4.10
N SER A 803 18.36 0.10 -4.90
CA SER A 803 18.39 0.64 -6.26
C SER A 803 17.78 2.04 -6.31
N PRO A 804 18.12 2.87 -7.32
CA PRO A 804 17.48 4.17 -7.52
C PRO A 804 15.95 4.09 -7.53
N ALA A 805 15.30 5.01 -6.81
CA ALA A 805 13.84 5.04 -6.67
C ALA A 805 13.09 5.12 -8.01
N HIS A 806 13.63 5.87 -8.99
CA HIS A 806 13.01 6.02 -10.30
C HIS A 806 13.20 4.81 -11.24
N LEU A 807 14.06 3.84 -10.88
CA LEU A 807 14.28 2.60 -11.64
C LEU A 807 13.56 1.39 -11.04
N SER A 808 13.58 1.24 -9.71
CA SER A 808 13.00 0.07 -9.03
C SER A 808 12.38 0.42 -7.67
N PHE A 809 11.80 1.62 -7.52
CA PHE A 809 11.08 2.05 -6.29
C PHE A 809 11.91 2.02 -5.00
N GLY A 810 13.25 2.00 -5.10
CA GLY A 810 14.06 1.86 -3.90
C GLY A 810 14.03 0.43 -3.38
N ALA A 811 13.88 -0.57 -4.27
CA ALA A 811 13.90 -1.99 -3.92
C ALA A 811 15.04 -2.31 -2.97
N ARG A 812 14.72 -3.05 -1.91
CA ARG A 812 15.62 -3.28 -0.77
C ARG A 812 16.11 -4.73 -0.74
N GLY A 813 17.42 -4.91 -0.70
CA GLY A 813 18.08 -6.16 -0.38
C GLY A 813 18.53 -6.15 1.08
N ASP A 814 17.61 -6.48 1.98
CA ASP A 814 17.82 -6.54 3.44
C ASP A 814 18.44 -7.86 3.89
N HIS A 815 19.40 -7.78 4.82
CA HIS A 815 20.02 -8.92 5.48
C HIS A 815 20.28 -8.62 6.97
N PHE A 816 19.81 -9.49 7.85
CA PHE A 816 19.77 -9.23 9.29
C PHE A 816 20.76 -10.12 10.06
N ILE A 817 21.48 -9.51 11.01
CA ILE A 817 22.38 -10.19 11.94
C ILE A 817 22.04 -9.73 13.36
N LYS A 818 21.54 -10.64 14.18
CA LYS A 818 21.35 -10.38 15.61
C LYS A 818 22.70 -10.46 16.34
N ILE A 819 23.05 -9.43 17.10
CA ILE A 819 24.33 -9.34 17.82
C ILE A 819 24.20 -9.94 19.22
N ASP A 820 23.86 -11.23 19.30
CA ASP A 820 23.78 -11.99 20.56
C ASP A 820 25.05 -12.81 20.86
N PHE A 821 26.15 -12.46 20.20
CA PHE A 821 27.41 -13.15 20.30
C PHE A 821 28.57 -12.18 20.51
N THR A 822 29.66 -12.69 21.06
CA THR A 822 30.92 -11.98 21.19
C THR A 822 31.99 -12.55 20.27
N GLY A 823 32.97 -11.73 19.92
CA GLY A 823 34.07 -12.14 19.05
C GLY A 823 33.69 -12.17 17.56
N TRP A 824 34.69 -12.47 16.72
CA TRP A 824 34.55 -12.43 15.25
C TRP A 824 33.78 -13.64 14.72
N LYS A 825 32.75 -13.39 13.93
CA LYS A 825 32.02 -14.39 13.12
C LYS A 825 31.94 -13.93 11.66
N TYR A 826 31.98 -14.89 10.75
CA TYR A 826 31.80 -14.65 9.32
C TYR A 826 30.36 -14.93 8.92
N PHE A 827 29.77 -14.01 8.15
CA PHE A 827 28.42 -14.12 7.63
C PHE A 827 28.44 -14.10 6.11
N VAL A 828 27.68 -15.04 5.55
CA VAL A 828 27.35 -15.13 4.13
C VAL A 828 25.86 -14.80 4.00
N LEU A 829 25.55 -13.69 3.35
CA LEU A 829 24.21 -13.13 3.23
C LEU A 829 23.79 -13.26 1.77
N VAL A 830 22.84 -14.16 1.48
CA VAL A 830 22.45 -14.49 0.10
C VAL A 830 20.99 -14.13 -0.13
N GLU A 831 20.05 -14.81 0.54
CA GLU A 831 18.62 -14.56 0.34
C GLU A 831 18.21 -13.23 0.95
N ILE A 832 17.33 -12.50 0.27
CA ILE A 832 16.74 -11.25 0.78
C ILE A 832 15.67 -11.57 1.83
N GLU A 833 15.78 -10.99 3.02
CA GLU A 833 15.00 -11.40 4.21
C GLU A 833 13.78 -10.50 4.49
N SER A 834 12.88 -10.36 3.52
CA SER A 834 11.76 -9.41 3.59
C SER A 834 10.81 -9.63 4.78
N SER A 835 10.60 -10.89 5.19
CA SER A 835 9.75 -11.21 6.35
C SER A 835 10.29 -10.62 7.65
N GLU A 836 11.62 -10.64 7.83
CA GLU A 836 12.29 -10.12 9.03
C GLU A 836 12.16 -8.60 9.13
N PHE A 837 12.16 -7.90 8.00
CA PHE A 837 11.98 -6.44 7.96
C PHE A 837 10.72 -5.99 8.72
N SER A 838 9.63 -6.76 8.63
CA SER A 838 8.33 -6.43 9.24
C SER A 838 8.20 -6.83 10.71
N ASN A 839 9.28 -7.35 11.33
CA ASN A 839 9.33 -7.62 12.77
C ASN A 839 9.71 -6.38 13.59
N TYR A 840 10.15 -5.28 12.95
CA TYR A 840 10.75 -4.12 13.61
C TYR A 840 10.12 -2.80 13.18
N ILE A 841 10.23 -1.77 14.02
CA ILE A 841 9.78 -0.41 13.72
C ILE A 841 10.94 0.39 13.10
N TRP A 842 10.67 1.06 11.98
CA TRP A 842 11.63 1.87 11.19
C TRP A 842 11.14 3.34 11.12
N PRO A 843 11.96 4.33 10.68
CA PRO A 843 11.56 5.77 10.59
C PRO A 843 10.23 6.07 9.84
N ASP A 844 9.81 7.33 9.84
CA ASP A 844 8.46 7.73 9.43
C ASP A 844 8.14 7.80 7.90
N SER A 845 6.84 7.76 7.58
CA SER A 845 6.01 7.95 6.36
C SER A 845 6.40 7.46 4.95
N GLY A 846 7.59 6.88 4.71
CA GLY A 846 8.02 6.45 3.36
C GLY A 846 8.10 4.94 3.11
N PHE A 847 7.73 4.11 4.09
CA PHE A 847 7.90 2.67 3.99
C PHE A 847 6.74 1.99 3.28
N TYR A 848 6.94 1.72 1.99
CA TYR A 848 6.07 0.88 1.20
C TYR A 848 6.51 -0.58 1.38
N VAL A 849 5.59 -1.47 1.74
CA VAL A 849 5.87 -2.90 1.91
C VAL A 849 6.37 -3.53 0.60
N TYR A 850 5.94 -3.00 -0.55
CA TYR A 850 6.36 -3.52 -1.85
C TYR A 850 7.86 -3.37 -2.10
N ASP A 851 8.51 -2.35 -1.55
CA ASP A 851 9.96 -2.13 -1.71
C ASP A 851 10.77 -3.32 -1.17
N SER A 852 10.23 -4.00 -0.17
CA SER A 852 10.85 -5.18 0.43
C SER A 852 10.28 -6.49 -0.13
N PHE A 853 8.98 -6.61 -0.38
CA PHE A 853 8.34 -7.90 -0.72
C PHE A 853 8.09 -8.15 -2.21
N ARG A 854 7.95 -7.09 -3.02
CA ARG A 854 7.55 -7.17 -4.44
C ARG A 854 8.68 -6.77 -5.38
N HIS A 855 9.31 -5.63 -5.15
CA HIS A 855 10.33 -5.09 -6.04
C HIS A 855 11.65 -5.85 -5.90
N SER A 856 12.50 -5.78 -6.92
CA SER A 856 13.81 -6.44 -6.94
C SER A 856 14.92 -5.41 -7.11
N VAL A 857 16.01 -5.62 -6.38
CA VAL A 857 17.26 -4.86 -6.54
C VAL A 857 17.78 -5.07 -7.96
N GLN A 858 18.02 -3.96 -8.65
CA GLN A 858 18.74 -3.88 -9.92
C GLN A 858 20.24 -3.91 -9.63
N PHE A 859 20.81 -5.11 -9.55
CA PHE A 859 22.23 -5.29 -9.18
C PHE A 859 23.23 -4.65 -10.16
N ASN A 860 22.81 -4.24 -11.35
CA ASN A 860 23.63 -3.48 -12.30
C ASN A 860 23.64 -1.96 -12.05
N ALA A 861 22.84 -1.47 -11.11
CA ALA A 861 22.62 -0.05 -10.84
C ALA A 861 22.33 0.18 -9.35
N VAL A 862 23.20 -0.30 -8.47
CA VAL A 862 23.09 -0.08 -7.02
C VAL A 862 23.59 1.32 -6.68
N ASP A 863 22.75 2.15 -6.06
CA ASP A 863 23.11 3.54 -5.73
C ASP A 863 23.61 3.70 -4.30
N LYS A 864 23.31 2.77 -3.38
CA LYS A 864 23.81 2.84 -2.00
C LYS A 864 23.91 1.49 -1.28
N LEU A 865 24.82 1.46 -0.30
CA LEU A 865 24.90 0.48 0.78
C LEU A 865 24.53 1.17 2.09
N GLN A 866 23.67 0.56 2.89
CA GLN A 866 23.27 1.08 4.20
C GLN A 866 23.60 0.08 5.31
N LEU A 867 24.02 0.62 6.46
CA LEU A 867 24.16 -0.11 7.71
C LEU A 867 23.17 0.45 8.71
N TRP A 868 22.37 -0.43 9.29
CA TRP A 868 21.37 -0.05 10.27
C TRP A 868 21.60 -0.79 11.57
N TYR A 869 21.40 -0.09 12.68
CA TYR A 869 21.00 -0.74 13.92
C TYR A 869 19.52 -0.52 14.17
N ASN A 870 18.87 -1.53 14.74
CA ASN A 870 17.53 -1.45 15.30
C ASN A 870 17.46 -2.24 16.62
N ASN A 871 16.39 -2.03 17.40
CA ASN A 871 16.22 -2.58 18.75
C ASN A 871 17.42 -2.29 19.66
N LEU A 872 17.94 -1.06 19.60
CA LEU A 872 19.04 -0.64 20.46
C LEU A 872 18.64 -0.77 21.94
N PRO A 873 19.47 -1.41 22.79
CA PRO A 873 19.18 -1.56 24.22
C PRO A 873 19.19 -0.20 24.92
N ALA A 874 18.34 -0.07 25.94
CA ALA A 874 18.20 1.18 26.69
C ALA A 874 19.45 1.47 27.56
N GLY A 875 19.95 2.71 27.50
CA GLY A 875 20.95 3.22 28.44
C GLY A 875 22.36 2.67 28.29
N GLY A 876 22.65 1.89 27.24
CA GLY A 876 23.99 1.37 26.91
C GLY A 876 24.47 1.83 25.53
N GLU A 877 25.79 1.86 25.32
CA GLU A 877 26.41 1.96 23.98
C GLU A 877 26.57 0.53 23.43
N VAL A 878 25.95 0.25 22.28
CA VAL A 878 26.29 -0.92 21.47
C VAL A 878 27.45 -0.61 20.56
N ASN A 879 28.28 -1.61 20.29
CA ASN A 879 29.46 -1.45 19.46
C ASN A 879 29.85 -2.77 18.79
N CYS A 880 29.76 -2.81 17.46
CA CYS A 880 30.34 -3.90 16.66
C CYS A 880 31.54 -3.41 15.87
N LEU A 881 32.47 -4.32 15.58
CA LEU A 881 33.44 -4.13 14.50
C LEU A 881 32.96 -4.84 13.24
N ILE A 882 32.93 -4.11 12.13
CA ILE A 882 32.52 -4.61 10.82
C ILE A 882 33.78 -4.66 9.94
N GLY A 883 34.19 -5.87 9.52
CA GLY A 883 35.25 -6.05 8.54
C GLY A 883 34.82 -5.63 7.14
N SER A 884 35.71 -5.75 6.14
CA SER A 884 35.34 -5.39 4.76
C SER A 884 34.09 -6.12 4.28
N ILE A 885 33.18 -5.38 3.65
CA ILE A 885 31.95 -5.87 3.06
C ILE A 885 32.24 -6.12 1.58
N LYS A 886 32.05 -7.37 1.14
CA LYS A 886 32.33 -7.78 -0.23
C LYS A 886 31.09 -8.36 -0.90
N ALA A 887 30.87 -7.97 -2.15
CA ALA A 887 29.94 -8.61 -3.07
C ALA A 887 30.57 -9.93 -3.57
N LEU A 888 29.87 -11.05 -3.41
CA LEU A 888 30.37 -12.40 -3.70
C LEU A 888 29.64 -13.01 -4.90
N PRO A 889 30.34 -13.72 -5.81
CA PRO A 889 29.69 -14.55 -6.82
C PRO A 889 28.94 -15.71 -6.17
N MET A 890 27.67 -15.88 -6.56
CA MET A 890 26.90 -17.06 -6.22
C MET A 890 27.29 -18.22 -7.15
N VAL A 891 27.34 -19.44 -6.62
CA VAL A 891 27.60 -20.66 -7.38
C VAL A 891 26.56 -21.73 -7.05
N PRO A 892 26.00 -22.43 -8.05
CA PRO A 892 25.17 -23.59 -7.77
C PRO A 892 26.03 -24.70 -7.17
N GLU A 893 25.42 -25.52 -6.31
CA GLU A 893 26.07 -26.66 -5.66
C GLU A 893 25.25 -27.94 -5.85
N THR A 894 25.93 -29.08 -5.73
CA THR A 894 25.31 -30.39 -5.67
C THR A 894 25.58 -30.99 -4.29
N ILE A 895 24.53 -31.49 -3.64
CA ILE A 895 24.65 -32.33 -2.45
C ILE A 895 24.26 -33.79 -2.77
N GLN A 896 24.82 -34.73 -2.01
CA GLN A 896 24.46 -36.15 -2.08
C GLN A 896 24.20 -36.70 -0.69
N ASP A 897 23.32 -37.69 -0.62
CA ASP A 897 22.97 -38.44 0.57
C ASP A 897 22.63 -37.56 1.78
N PRO A 898 21.73 -36.55 1.65
CA PRO A 898 21.34 -35.74 2.79
C PRO A 898 20.79 -36.61 3.91
N CYS A 899 21.16 -36.25 5.13
CA CYS A 899 20.98 -37.06 6.31
C CYS A 899 20.53 -36.17 7.46
N LEU A 900 19.45 -36.58 8.13
CA LEU A 900 18.96 -35.95 9.35
C LEU A 900 19.14 -36.91 10.53
N THR A 901 19.65 -36.40 11.65
CA THR A 901 19.67 -37.11 12.94
C THR A 901 18.76 -36.38 13.92
N LEU A 902 17.86 -37.09 14.57
CA LEU A 902 16.96 -36.56 15.59
C LEU A 902 16.81 -37.57 16.72
N GLY A 903 17.06 -37.16 17.96
CA GLY A 903 16.94 -38.03 19.13
C GLY A 903 17.85 -39.27 19.11
N GLY A 904 18.98 -39.21 18.38
CA GLY A 904 19.92 -40.31 18.18
C GLY A 904 19.55 -41.28 17.06
N GLU A 905 18.37 -41.14 16.45
CA GLU A 905 17.93 -41.90 15.28
C GLU A 905 18.30 -41.15 14.01
N ARG A 906 18.70 -41.88 12.96
CA ARG A 906 19.22 -41.34 11.72
C ARG A 906 18.39 -41.80 10.52
N ILE A 907 18.06 -40.87 9.63
CA ILE A 907 17.46 -41.12 8.32
C ILE A 907 18.32 -40.51 7.22
N ILE A 908 18.58 -41.30 6.17
CA ILE A 908 19.38 -40.91 5.01
C ILE A 908 18.50 -41.00 3.77
N PHE A 909 18.63 -40.01 2.89
CA PHE A 909 17.99 -39.98 1.58
C PHE A 909 19.07 -40.18 0.51
N PRO A 910 19.29 -41.41 -0.02
CA PRO A 910 20.33 -41.71 -1.02
C PRO A 910 19.98 -41.09 -2.39
N VAL A 911 20.18 -39.78 -2.51
CA VAL A 911 19.82 -38.99 -3.69
C VAL A 911 20.83 -37.87 -3.93
N ARG A 912 21.01 -37.54 -5.21
CA ARG A 912 21.75 -36.35 -5.66
C ARG A 912 20.77 -35.19 -5.87
N MET A 913 21.06 -34.05 -5.27
CA MET A 913 20.24 -32.84 -5.39
C MET A 913 21.10 -31.64 -5.79
N GLU A 914 20.58 -30.79 -6.66
CA GLU A 914 21.23 -29.55 -7.11
C GLU A 914 20.52 -28.31 -6.55
N SER A 915 21.19 -27.17 -6.49
CA SER A 915 20.58 -25.91 -6.04
C SER A 915 19.27 -25.63 -6.79
N GLY A 916 18.21 -25.37 -6.02
CA GLY A 916 16.86 -25.16 -6.55
C GLY A 916 15.97 -26.40 -6.60
N MET A 917 16.53 -27.61 -6.49
CA MET A 917 15.73 -28.81 -6.25
C MET A 917 15.17 -28.80 -4.83
N TYR A 918 14.14 -29.61 -4.57
CA TYR A 918 13.67 -29.85 -3.22
C TYR A 918 13.15 -31.28 -3.05
N LEU A 919 13.39 -31.84 -1.86
CA LEU A 919 12.86 -33.13 -1.44
C LEU A 919 11.75 -32.90 -0.42
N GLU A 920 10.62 -33.56 -0.60
CA GLU A 920 9.48 -33.59 0.32
C GLU A 920 9.34 -35.00 0.90
N PHE A 921 9.44 -35.11 2.22
CA PHE A 921 9.29 -36.34 2.98
C PHE A 921 8.09 -36.22 3.92
N ARG A 922 7.03 -36.97 3.63
CA ARG A 922 5.80 -37.02 4.43
C ARG A 922 5.63 -38.34 5.17
N SER A 923 6.22 -39.42 4.67
CA SER A 923 6.30 -40.73 5.32
C SER A 923 7.33 -41.61 4.63
N ALA A 924 7.62 -42.80 5.19
CA ALA A 924 8.50 -43.79 4.57
C ALA A 924 8.05 -44.24 3.15
N THR A 925 6.77 -44.09 2.83
CA THR A 925 6.20 -44.41 1.51
C THR A 925 5.86 -43.17 0.68
N ASP A 926 6.17 -41.97 1.17
CA ASP A 926 5.94 -40.71 0.47
C ASP A 926 7.15 -39.79 0.65
N CYS A 927 8.14 -40.03 -0.20
CA CYS A 927 9.36 -39.25 -0.29
C CYS A 927 9.65 -38.94 -1.76
N LYS A 928 9.57 -37.67 -2.14
CA LYS A 928 9.60 -37.25 -3.55
C LYS A 928 10.63 -36.15 -3.76
N LEU A 929 11.40 -36.29 -4.83
CA LEU A 929 12.31 -35.25 -5.31
C LEU A 929 11.65 -34.46 -6.43
N PHE A 930 11.79 -33.14 -6.36
CA PHE A 930 11.31 -32.20 -7.36
C PHE A 930 12.45 -31.30 -7.87
N GLY A 931 12.35 -30.91 -9.14
CA GLY A 931 13.25 -29.93 -9.75
C GLY A 931 12.89 -28.48 -9.42
N SER A 932 13.62 -27.54 -10.01
CA SER A 932 13.51 -26.11 -9.69
C SER A 932 12.22 -25.44 -10.20
N LYS A 933 11.50 -26.09 -11.11
CA LYS A 933 10.14 -25.70 -11.54
C LYS A 933 9.06 -26.57 -10.91
N GLY A 934 9.44 -27.43 -9.96
CA GLY A 934 8.60 -28.40 -9.29
C GLY A 934 8.13 -29.54 -10.17
N GLU A 935 8.79 -29.84 -11.28
CA GLU A 935 8.65 -31.11 -11.96
C GLU A 935 8.99 -32.27 -11.02
N PHE A 936 8.18 -33.33 -11.03
CA PHE A 936 8.49 -34.54 -10.27
C PHE A 936 9.64 -35.29 -10.95
N LEU A 937 10.69 -35.60 -10.20
CA LEU A 937 11.87 -36.27 -10.73
C LEU A 937 11.90 -37.75 -10.40
N GLN A 938 11.71 -38.10 -9.12
CA GLN A 938 11.71 -39.49 -8.65
C GLN A 938 11.13 -39.63 -7.24
N GLU A 939 10.68 -40.84 -6.91
CA GLU A 939 10.55 -41.27 -5.51
C GLU A 939 11.93 -41.60 -4.96
N VAL A 940 12.17 -41.21 -3.71
CA VAL A 940 13.47 -41.41 -3.05
C VAL A 940 13.29 -42.45 -1.94
N PRO A 941 13.95 -43.62 -2.01
CA PRO A 941 13.91 -44.56 -0.90
C PRO A 941 14.57 -43.93 0.33
N ILE A 942 14.28 -44.44 1.53
CA ILE A 942 14.94 -44.02 2.76
C ILE A 942 15.84 -45.14 3.29
N GLU A 943 16.96 -44.76 3.89
CA GLU A 943 17.81 -45.67 4.67
C GLU A 943 17.78 -45.26 6.15
N GLY A 944 17.72 -46.25 7.03
CA GLY A 944 17.59 -46.04 8.47
C GLY A 944 16.13 -46.00 8.96
N LYS A 945 15.94 -45.54 10.19
CA LYS A 945 14.64 -45.49 10.86
C LYS A 945 14.11 -44.07 10.83
N VAL A 946 12.82 -43.89 10.52
CA VAL A 946 12.17 -42.57 10.58
C VAL A 946 12.20 -42.06 12.02
N PRO A 947 12.88 -40.95 12.32
CA PRO A 947 12.92 -40.40 13.66
C PRO A 947 11.55 -39.92 14.13
N VAL A 948 11.36 -39.93 15.44
CA VAL A 948 10.12 -39.49 16.09
C VAL A 948 10.30 -38.06 16.59
N LEU A 949 9.50 -37.14 16.07
CA LEU A 949 9.40 -35.77 16.54
C LEU A 949 8.56 -35.76 17.83
N ARG A 950 9.22 -35.59 18.98
CA ARG A 950 8.57 -35.58 20.30
C ARG A 950 7.95 -34.21 20.58
N GLU A 951 6.94 -34.16 21.43
CA GLU A 951 6.43 -32.89 21.96
C GLU A 951 7.55 -32.11 22.68
N GLY A 952 7.60 -30.79 22.48
CA GLY A 952 8.64 -29.92 23.03
C GLY A 952 9.92 -29.87 22.19
N ASP A 953 11.06 -29.64 22.85
CA ASP A 953 12.33 -29.39 22.17
C ASP A 953 13.00 -30.68 21.65
N ASN A 954 13.42 -30.67 20.39
CA ASN A 954 14.10 -31.77 19.72
C ASN A 954 15.46 -31.29 19.18
N GLN A 955 16.54 -31.97 19.56
CA GLN A 955 17.86 -31.73 18.98
C GLN A 955 17.98 -32.40 17.62
N ILE A 956 18.43 -31.63 16.64
CA ILE A 956 18.57 -32.05 15.25
C ILE A 956 19.99 -31.79 14.78
N SER A 957 20.53 -32.71 13.98
CA SER A 957 21.69 -32.45 13.14
C SER A 957 21.45 -32.83 11.68
N PHE A 958 22.14 -32.15 10.77
CA PHE A 958 22.06 -32.37 9.34
C PHE A 958 23.44 -32.52 8.70
N GLU A 959 23.57 -33.50 7.82
CA GLU A 959 24.80 -33.81 7.08
C GLU A 959 24.49 -34.11 5.62
N CYS A 960 25.44 -33.83 4.72
CA CYS A 960 25.38 -34.23 3.32
C CYS A 960 26.79 -34.26 2.71
N LYS A 961 26.96 -34.86 1.53
CA LYS A 961 28.22 -34.79 0.76
C LYS A 961 28.12 -33.68 -0.28
N GLY A 962 28.88 -32.58 -0.11
CA GLY A 962 28.95 -31.48 -1.07
C GLY A 962 30.00 -31.71 -2.17
N SER A 963 30.02 -30.87 -3.21
CA SER A 963 30.96 -30.97 -4.34
C SER A 963 32.42 -30.59 -4.03
N GLY A 964 32.66 -30.00 -2.86
CA GLY A 964 33.97 -29.49 -2.45
C GLY A 964 34.28 -28.09 -2.99
N GLY A 965 35.08 -27.31 -2.25
CA GLY A 965 35.53 -25.96 -2.65
C GLY A 965 34.64 -24.78 -2.22
N VAL A 966 33.39 -25.05 -1.83
CA VAL A 966 32.47 -24.12 -1.17
C VAL A 966 31.68 -24.87 -0.08
N ASN A 967 30.99 -24.14 0.79
CA ASN A 967 30.14 -24.74 1.81
C ASN A 967 28.74 -25.05 1.27
N ALA A 968 28.31 -26.31 1.39
CA ALA A 968 26.94 -26.72 1.09
C ALA A 968 25.91 -26.01 1.96
N ARG A 969 25.19 -25.05 1.37
CA ARG A 969 24.07 -24.36 2.00
C ARG A 969 22.78 -25.12 1.73
N VAL A 970 22.03 -25.45 2.78
CA VAL A 970 20.79 -26.23 2.70
C VAL A 970 19.74 -25.62 3.61
N GLN A 971 18.53 -25.42 3.10
CA GLN A 971 17.34 -25.16 3.91
C GLN A 971 16.73 -26.49 4.31
N VAL A 972 16.54 -26.70 5.62
CA VAL A 972 15.79 -27.84 6.17
C VAL A 972 14.55 -27.30 6.85
N THR A 973 13.38 -27.77 6.41
CA THR A 973 12.11 -27.45 7.05
C THR A 973 11.59 -28.69 7.76
N VAL A 974 11.43 -28.62 9.07
CA VAL A 974 10.79 -29.68 9.88
C VAL A 974 9.31 -29.36 10.01
N ILE A 975 8.47 -30.36 9.73
CA ILE A 975 7.02 -30.20 9.64
C ILE A 975 6.36 -31.02 10.75
N GLY A 976 5.56 -30.34 11.58
CA GLY A 976 4.72 -30.96 12.61
C GLY A 976 3.24 -30.72 12.33
N GLU A 977 2.39 -31.68 12.64
CA GLU A 977 0.93 -31.58 12.48
C GLU A 977 0.20 -31.80 13.81
N GLY A 978 -0.84 -31.00 14.04
CA GLY A 978 -1.75 -31.14 15.17
C GLY A 978 -2.93 -32.06 14.87
N ASN A 979 -3.79 -32.23 15.87
CA ASN A 979 -5.06 -32.93 15.71
C ASN A 979 -6.00 -32.15 14.78
N PRO A 980 -6.92 -32.84 14.07
CA PRO A 980 -7.98 -32.18 13.31
C PRO A 980 -8.75 -31.16 14.15
N LEU A 981 -9.20 -30.08 13.53
CA LEU A 981 -10.07 -29.11 14.20
C LEU A 981 -11.42 -29.76 14.53
N GLU A 982 -11.96 -29.40 15.70
CA GLU A 982 -13.28 -29.77 16.16
C GLU A 982 -14.18 -28.53 16.12
N ASP A 983 -15.36 -28.64 15.51
CA ASP A 983 -16.42 -27.65 15.72
C ASP A 983 -16.88 -27.80 17.18
N LYS A 984 -16.56 -26.81 18.00
CA LYS A 984 -16.99 -26.75 19.40
C LYS A 984 -18.35 -26.09 19.55
#